data_AF-A0A5A7XLP5-F1
#
_entry.id   AF-A0A5A7XLP5-F1
#
_cell.length_a   1.000
_cell.length_b   1.000
_cell.length_c   1.000
_cell.angle_alpha   90.00
_cell.angle_beta   90.00
_cell.angle_gamma   90.00
#
_symmetry.space_group_name_H-M   'P 1'
#
loop_
_entity.id
_entity.type
_entity.pdbx_description
1 polymer ?
#
loop_
_entity_poly.entity_id
_entity_poly.type
_entity_poly.pdbx_seq_one_letter_code
_entity_poly.pdbx_strand_id
1 'polypeptide(L)'
;MHPDFLTIARADLTEAPDDETQLALWLYLRWYTGAVAAKVENAAGNRDFVCALSDSNLTASVWTSNWTVLDRGIDSFTVAKDGIHFRARLDDVRQKSSPTDADCSVRLPGERRAIAPGFYVFFGAQEDPLPAGSPRVRLYWNLSAEGASRFVAAVSRVLNEAYVPFVAKTLSEPAQYYRADAGVVYLAVSDLSEMQSEIITIYRDLEHVLRKGVPLWTKPLRPGLAVACDPGTGASFGQTMCALVARAVIDDVHTAADAIRTAERIAQIEAVLTSAGIDPNRPYLCAAPATIASTVAAFELPATRQRCCSVSVSPVGSRLLQNAAIDIGNFIAKEAIWNRAKTMCNWMSTVLEPPSASGASWTQHAAPMGPWRYEGLAGVTDFFVALHSATGNTRFAQMASGAMRCALHQITRLAVTPKAELMGFHTGLTGVWRTAARLHAQTGFTFDQMPLARVVLAAAGSSWGHSNDWIAGRAGVISALLQLGGQEASDPMVHLAIKLGDELTTALARNDCRPISGMAHGAAGWGVALLQLHSRSRKRRFLDAAREAFLLESNYFDEDTGTWPDLRHGAAEAGVAAAPSAWCVGAPGVAVALGLAARTDTALSARYRALQTRALDSTAQVLTSYGSGTFVDAGMCHGASGLADVLLLAAESPFFGEYRDLATAVCGRMASQWLNTQQLSFGQIDRTNNYSLMLGLPGVGLTLLRASGVKVPSAFV
;
A
#
# COMPACT_ATOMS: atom_id res chain seq x y z
N MET A 1 20.98 19.56 -28.52
CA MET A 1 19.82 20.44 -28.27
C MET A 1 18.54 19.59 -28.17
N HIS A 2 17.58 19.99 -27.32
CA HIS A 2 16.28 19.32 -27.20
C HIS A 2 15.52 19.28 -28.55
N PRO A 3 14.87 18.16 -28.93
CA PRO A 3 14.21 17.99 -30.23
C PRO A 3 13.19 19.08 -30.59
N ASP A 4 12.41 19.55 -29.61
CA ASP A 4 11.38 20.58 -29.84
C ASP A 4 11.96 21.90 -30.40
N PHE A 5 13.18 22.30 -29.99
CA PHE A 5 13.83 23.49 -30.56
C PHE A 5 14.22 23.29 -32.02
N LEU A 6 14.60 22.07 -32.40
CA LEU A 6 14.88 21.73 -33.80
C LEU A 6 13.61 21.82 -34.65
N THR A 7 12.48 21.39 -34.10
CA THR A 7 11.17 21.50 -34.76
C THR A 7 10.80 22.96 -34.99
N ILE A 8 11.03 23.84 -34.02
CA ILE A 8 10.76 25.28 -34.15
C ILE A 8 11.73 25.93 -35.15
N ALA A 9 13.02 25.61 -35.09
CA ALA A 9 14.01 26.17 -36.01
C ALA A 9 13.71 25.83 -37.49
N ARG A 10 13.13 24.65 -37.73
CA ARG A 10 12.70 24.16 -39.06
C ARG A 10 11.30 24.63 -39.47
N ALA A 11 10.55 25.25 -38.56
CA ALA A 11 9.18 25.64 -38.83
C ALA A 11 9.10 26.74 -39.87
N ASP A 12 8.08 26.65 -40.73
CA ASP A 12 7.64 27.78 -41.52
C ASP A 12 6.89 28.75 -40.59
N LEU A 13 7.52 29.90 -40.34
CA LEU A 13 7.02 30.96 -39.48
C LEU A 13 6.53 32.16 -40.30
N THR A 14 6.22 31.98 -41.58
CA THR A 14 5.75 33.07 -42.46
C THR A 14 4.48 33.79 -41.98
N GLU A 15 3.60 33.10 -41.22
CA GLU A 15 2.41 33.70 -40.59
C GLU A 15 2.66 34.31 -39.20
N ALA A 16 3.90 34.29 -38.70
CA ALA A 16 4.19 34.74 -37.34
C ALA A 16 4.22 36.28 -37.25
N PRO A 17 4.00 36.88 -36.07
CA PRO A 17 4.11 38.33 -35.91
C PRO A 17 5.55 38.85 -35.96
N ASP A 18 5.73 40.08 -36.46
CA ASP A 18 7.00 40.83 -36.52
C ASP A 18 7.44 41.48 -35.20
N ASP A 19 6.62 41.40 -34.14
CA ASP A 19 6.93 41.96 -32.81
C ASP A 19 7.33 40.86 -31.82
N GLU A 20 8.43 41.04 -31.08
CA GLU A 20 8.97 40.03 -30.13
C GLU A 20 7.90 39.57 -29.12
N THR A 21 7.09 40.49 -28.60
CA THR A 21 6.07 40.17 -27.58
C THR A 21 4.90 39.42 -28.19
N GLN A 22 4.43 39.84 -29.37
CA GLN A 22 3.37 39.13 -30.10
C GLN A 22 3.82 37.76 -30.60
N LEU A 23 5.07 37.64 -31.06
CA LEU A 23 5.68 36.37 -31.46
C LEU A 23 5.78 35.42 -30.27
N ALA A 24 6.22 35.90 -29.10
CA ALA A 24 6.26 35.11 -27.88
C ALA A 24 4.87 34.58 -27.49
N LEU A 25 3.83 35.41 -27.59
CA LEU A 25 2.44 34.98 -27.35
C LEU A 25 1.95 33.98 -28.40
N TRP A 26 2.28 34.19 -29.68
CA TRP A 26 1.92 33.29 -30.78
C TRP A 26 2.57 31.92 -30.61
N LEU A 27 3.86 31.87 -30.27
CA LEU A 27 4.58 30.64 -29.93
C LEU A 27 3.98 29.97 -28.69
N TYR A 28 3.59 30.74 -27.68
CA TYR A 28 2.97 30.18 -26.48
C TYR A 28 1.63 29.49 -26.81
N LEU A 29 0.77 30.15 -27.57
CA LEU A 29 -0.55 29.61 -27.93
C LEU A 29 -0.44 28.43 -28.90
N ARG A 30 0.28 28.57 -30.02
CA ARG A 30 0.32 27.53 -31.05
C ARG A 30 1.22 26.35 -30.70
N TRP A 31 2.35 26.60 -30.02
CA TRP A 31 3.39 25.58 -29.81
C TRP A 31 3.41 25.08 -28.36
N TYR A 32 3.68 25.96 -27.40
CA TYR A 32 3.86 25.53 -26.00
C TYR A 32 2.61 24.85 -25.43
N THR A 33 1.43 25.44 -25.65
CA THR A 33 0.15 24.86 -25.20
C THR A 33 -0.47 23.86 -26.18
N GLY A 34 0.03 23.76 -27.42
CA GLY A 34 -0.48 22.86 -28.46
C GLY A 34 -1.90 23.18 -28.95
N ALA A 35 -2.33 24.44 -28.88
CA ALA A 35 -3.69 24.84 -29.20
C ALA A 35 -4.03 24.77 -30.69
N VAL A 36 -5.14 24.11 -31.03
CA VAL A 36 -5.86 24.33 -32.29
C VAL A 36 -7.03 25.26 -31.98
N ALA A 37 -7.13 26.39 -32.70
CA ALA A 37 -8.08 27.46 -32.41
C ALA A 37 -9.52 26.96 -32.23
N ALA A 38 -10.09 27.14 -31.03
CA ALA A 38 -11.50 26.87 -30.74
C ALA A 38 -12.26 28.18 -30.58
N LYS A 39 -13.47 28.25 -31.16
CA LYS A 39 -14.40 29.38 -31.02
C LYS A 39 -14.90 29.50 -29.57
N VAL A 40 -15.02 30.75 -29.11
CA VAL A 40 -15.55 31.14 -27.80
C VAL A 40 -17.06 31.17 -27.83
N GLU A 41 -17.76 30.58 -26.84
CA GLU A 41 -19.14 30.94 -26.51
C GLU A 41 -19.53 30.67 -25.04
N ASN A 42 -20.29 31.64 -24.49
CA ASN A 42 -21.22 31.62 -23.34
C ASN A 42 -20.70 31.78 -21.88
N ALA A 43 -20.97 32.94 -21.28
CA ALA A 43 -20.59 33.31 -19.90
C ALA A 43 -21.41 32.62 -18.80
N ALA A 44 -22.65 32.18 -19.09
CA ALA A 44 -23.49 31.49 -18.09
C ALA A 44 -22.92 30.10 -17.75
N GLY A 45 -22.47 29.33 -18.75
CA GLY A 45 -21.84 28.03 -18.54
C GLY A 45 -20.49 28.11 -17.82
N ASN A 46 -19.80 29.26 -17.90
CA ASN A 46 -18.55 29.51 -17.18
C ASN A 46 -18.77 29.58 -15.65
N ARG A 47 -19.83 30.28 -15.22
CA ARG A 47 -20.15 30.38 -13.78
C ARG A 47 -20.50 29.02 -13.17
N ASP A 48 -21.33 28.23 -13.86
CA ASP A 48 -21.70 26.88 -13.42
C ASP A 48 -20.48 25.95 -13.37
N PHE A 49 -19.56 26.10 -14.32
CA PHE A 49 -18.31 25.34 -14.33
C PHE A 49 -17.40 25.69 -13.14
N VAL A 50 -17.18 26.98 -12.85
CA VAL A 50 -16.38 27.39 -11.68
C VAL A 50 -17.03 26.95 -10.37
N CYS A 51 -18.36 26.95 -10.29
CA CYS A 51 -19.09 26.37 -9.16
C CYS A 51 -18.81 24.86 -9.03
N ALA A 52 -18.86 24.08 -10.11
CA ALA A 52 -18.53 22.66 -10.09
C ALA A 52 -17.08 22.37 -9.66
N LEU A 53 -16.12 23.20 -10.10
CA LEU A 53 -14.73 23.12 -9.63
C LEU A 53 -14.63 23.38 -8.12
N SER A 54 -15.37 24.37 -7.63
CA SER A 54 -15.40 24.72 -6.21
C SER A 54 -16.04 23.63 -5.35
N ASP A 55 -17.18 23.08 -5.78
CA ASP A 55 -17.86 21.98 -5.10
C ASP A 55 -17.00 20.71 -5.05
N SER A 56 -16.06 20.57 -5.99
CA SER A 56 -15.09 19.47 -6.04
C SER A 56 -13.85 19.70 -5.16
N ASN A 57 -13.65 20.91 -4.61
CA ASN A 57 -12.50 21.22 -3.78
C ASN A 57 -12.71 20.75 -2.34
N LEU A 58 -11.90 19.78 -1.92
CA LEU A 58 -11.98 19.15 -0.59
C LEU A 58 -11.05 19.82 0.44
N THR A 59 -10.46 20.96 0.10
CA THR A 59 -9.58 21.70 1.02
C THR A 59 -10.41 22.52 2.01
N ALA A 60 -10.18 22.28 3.31
CA ALA A 60 -10.79 23.07 4.37
C ALA A 60 -10.29 24.53 4.38
N SER A 61 -11.07 25.43 4.98
CA SER A 61 -10.63 26.80 5.22
C SER A 61 -9.57 26.84 6.33
N VAL A 62 -8.53 27.65 6.14
CA VAL A 62 -7.36 27.74 7.02
C VAL A 62 -7.35 29.08 7.75
N TRP A 63 -7.00 29.06 9.03
CA TRP A 63 -6.73 30.29 9.78
C TRP A 63 -5.32 30.76 9.47
N THR A 64 -5.20 32.02 9.06
CA THR A 64 -3.93 32.64 8.74
C THR A 64 -3.68 33.82 9.66
N SER A 65 -2.47 33.93 10.18
CA SER A 65 -2.04 34.91 11.19
C SER A 65 -1.36 36.12 10.55
N ASN A 66 -1.08 37.13 11.38
CA ASN A 66 -0.36 38.36 11.01
C ASN A 66 -1.12 39.21 9.98
N TRP A 67 -2.44 39.31 10.12
CA TRP A 67 -3.27 40.26 9.38
C TRP A 67 -3.53 41.50 10.22
N THR A 68 -3.63 42.65 9.56
CA THR A 68 -3.93 43.93 10.20
C THR A 68 -5.37 44.34 9.93
N VAL A 69 -6.18 44.59 10.96
CA VAL A 69 -7.51 45.19 10.77
C VAL A 69 -7.34 46.68 10.44
N LEU A 70 -7.76 47.09 9.25
CA LEU A 70 -7.72 48.48 8.79
C LEU A 70 -9.00 49.25 9.13
N ASP A 71 -10.16 48.60 8.97
CA ASP A 71 -11.47 49.20 9.20
C ASP A 71 -12.50 48.15 9.60
N ARG A 72 -13.54 48.57 10.33
CA ARG A 72 -14.67 47.72 10.74
C ARG A 72 -15.97 48.32 10.20
N GLY A 73 -16.56 47.60 9.24
CA GLY A 73 -17.91 47.86 8.74
C GLY A 73 -18.99 47.26 9.65
N ILE A 74 -20.24 47.33 9.18
CA ILE A 74 -21.42 46.84 9.93
C ILE A 74 -21.39 45.31 10.10
N ASP A 75 -20.94 44.57 9.08
CA ASP A 75 -20.98 43.10 9.00
C ASP A 75 -19.65 42.46 8.56
N SER A 76 -18.59 43.26 8.44
CA SER A 76 -17.31 42.82 7.89
C SER A 76 -16.14 43.66 8.40
N PHE A 77 -14.94 43.08 8.37
CA PHE A 77 -13.69 43.78 8.57
C PHE A 77 -12.96 43.97 7.24
N THR A 78 -12.33 45.13 7.06
CA THR A 78 -11.27 45.28 6.07
C THR A 78 -9.95 44.94 6.75
N VAL A 79 -9.30 43.88 6.27
CA VAL A 79 -8.04 43.36 6.79
C VAL A 79 -6.96 43.46 5.72
N ALA A 80 -5.70 43.66 6.12
CA ALA A 80 -4.57 43.77 5.22
C ALA A 80 -3.40 42.88 5.63
N LYS A 81 -2.72 42.31 4.64
CA LYS A 81 -1.48 41.55 4.80
C LYS A 81 -0.68 41.64 3.51
N ASP A 82 0.62 41.90 3.60
CA ASP A 82 1.56 41.95 2.46
C ASP A 82 1.08 42.83 1.29
N GLY A 83 0.49 43.99 1.61
CA GLY A 83 -0.02 44.95 0.62
C GLY A 83 -1.37 44.60 -0.02
N ILE A 84 -1.99 43.47 0.38
CA ILE A 84 -3.29 43.03 -0.10
C ILE A 84 -4.36 43.39 0.92
N HIS A 85 -5.43 44.07 0.47
CA HIS A 85 -6.59 44.39 1.30
C HIS A 85 -7.74 43.43 0.98
N PHE A 86 -8.34 42.85 2.01
CA PHE A 86 -9.42 41.87 1.89
C PHE A 86 -10.60 42.27 2.78
N ARG A 87 -11.83 41.99 2.33
CA ARG A 87 -13.05 42.16 3.15
C ARG A 87 -13.46 40.78 3.68
N ALA A 88 -13.31 40.57 4.99
CA ALA A 88 -13.66 39.34 5.67
C ALA A 88 -14.95 39.51 6.48
N ARG A 89 -15.76 38.45 6.61
CA ARG A 89 -16.92 38.45 7.51
C ARG A 89 -16.45 38.49 8.96
N LEU A 90 -17.30 38.97 9.87
CA LEU A 90 -16.97 39.03 11.30
C LEU A 90 -16.50 37.66 11.84
N ASP A 91 -17.17 36.57 11.48
CA ASP A 91 -16.84 35.20 11.93
C ASP A 91 -15.53 34.66 11.33
N ASP A 92 -15.02 35.30 10.27
CA ASP A 92 -13.77 34.94 9.61
C ASP A 92 -12.59 35.75 10.15
N VAL A 93 -12.76 36.55 11.20
CA VAL A 93 -11.69 37.34 11.83
C VAL A 93 -11.61 37.07 13.33
N ARG A 94 -10.44 36.70 13.81
CA ARG A 94 -10.11 36.56 15.24
C ARG A 94 -9.09 37.63 15.63
N GLN A 95 -9.53 38.63 16.38
CA GLN A 95 -8.63 39.64 16.95
C GLN A 95 -7.91 39.07 18.18
N LYS A 96 -6.63 39.43 18.38
CA LYS A 96 -5.94 39.13 19.63
C LYS A 96 -6.48 40.04 20.74
N SER A 97 -6.55 39.53 21.98
CA SER A 97 -7.27 40.13 23.12
C SER A 97 -6.71 41.46 23.68
N SER A 98 -5.86 42.19 22.95
CA SER A 98 -5.30 43.47 23.37
C SER A 98 -5.93 44.62 22.58
N PRO A 99 -6.38 45.72 23.23
CA PRO A 99 -7.04 46.85 22.56
C PRO A 99 -6.16 47.66 21.61
N THR A 100 -4.85 47.40 21.57
CA THR A 100 -3.86 48.22 20.84
C THR A 100 -3.18 47.51 19.68
N ASP A 101 -3.38 46.21 19.50
CA ASP A 101 -2.77 45.48 18.38
C ASP A 101 -3.76 45.34 17.23
N ALA A 102 -3.42 45.93 16.10
CA ALA A 102 -4.14 45.75 14.84
C ALA A 102 -4.04 44.30 14.31
N ASP A 103 -3.29 43.42 14.99
CA ASP A 103 -3.04 42.03 14.62
C ASP A 103 -4.24 41.11 14.88
N CYS A 104 -4.67 40.44 13.80
CA CYS A 104 -5.73 39.44 13.80
C CYS A 104 -5.32 38.21 12.99
N SER A 105 -6.12 37.15 13.15
CA SER A 105 -6.09 35.99 12.27
C SER A 105 -7.34 35.97 11.40
N VAL A 106 -7.17 35.68 10.12
CA VAL A 106 -8.25 35.65 9.12
C VAL A 106 -8.42 34.24 8.60
N ARG A 107 -9.68 33.75 8.60
CA ARG A 107 -10.03 32.47 8.00
C ARG A 107 -10.19 32.64 6.51
N LEU A 108 -9.37 31.91 5.77
CA LEU A 108 -9.31 31.96 4.33
C LEU A 108 -9.80 30.64 3.72
N PRO A 109 -10.64 30.67 2.68
CA PRO A 109 -11.06 29.45 2.01
C PRO A 109 -9.87 28.75 1.32
N GLY A 110 -9.96 27.44 1.09
CA GLY A 110 -8.97 26.66 0.33
C GLY A 110 -8.91 26.98 -1.17
N GLU A 111 -9.51 28.10 -1.60
CA GLU A 111 -9.62 28.54 -2.99
C GLU A 111 -9.59 30.07 -3.13
N ARG A 112 -9.18 30.54 -4.31
CA ARG A 112 -9.28 31.94 -4.75
C ARG A 112 -9.72 31.98 -6.20
N ARG A 113 -11.02 32.17 -6.42
CA ARG A 113 -11.66 32.09 -7.75
C ARG A 113 -11.27 33.22 -8.72
N ALA A 114 -10.73 34.34 -8.22
CA ALA A 114 -10.50 35.55 -9.01
C ALA A 114 -9.08 36.13 -8.86
N ILE A 115 -8.13 35.38 -8.26
CA ILE A 115 -6.76 35.90 -8.04
C ILE A 115 -5.91 35.90 -9.31
N ALA A 116 -6.23 35.01 -10.26
CA ALA A 116 -5.53 34.90 -11.54
C ALA A 116 -6.58 34.88 -12.67
N PRO A 117 -6.57 35.88 -13.58
CA PRO A 117 -7.51 35.92 -14.69
C PRO A 117 -7.47 34.62 -15.52
N GLY A 118 -8.64 34.03 -15.78
CA GLY A 118 -8.77 32.78 -16.55
C GLY A 118 -8.45 31.49 -15.78
N PHE A 119 -8.17 31.56 -14.47
CA PHE A 119 -7.84 30.39 -13.66
C PHE A 119 -8.69 30.31 -12.38
N TYR A 120 -9.12 29.10 -12.07
CA TYR A 120 -9.54 28.69 -10.75
C TYR A 120 -8.32 28.20 -9.97
N VAL A 121 -8.01 28.86 -8.84
CA VAL A 121 -6.84 28.56 -8.00
C VAL A 121 -7.29 27.99 -6.65
N PHE A 122 -6.65 26.91 -6.22
CA PHE A 122 -6.89 26.25 -4.94
C PHE A 122 -5.58 25.86 -4.25
N PHE A 123 -5.63 25.68 -2.93
CA PHE A 123 -4.47 25.63 -2.04
C PHE A 123 -4.52 24.37 -1.17
N GLY A 124 -3.39 23.99 -0.60
CA GLY A 124 -3.35 23.02 0.49
C GLY A 124 -3.89 23.61 1.81
N ALA A 125 -4.20 22.74 2.76
CA ALA A 125 -4.76 23.09 4.07
C ALA A 125 -3.75 23.70 5.07
N GLN A 126 -2.65 24.28 4.57
CA GLN A 126 -1.59 24.92 5.35
C GLN A 126 -1.68 26.45 5.24
N GLU A 127 -1.18 27.16 6.25
CA GLU A 127 -1.29 28.63 6.36
C GLU A 127 -0.54 29.39 5.25
N ASP A 128 0.67 28.93 4.91
CA ASP A 128 1.44 29.42 3.76
C ASP A 128 2.05 28.20 3.05
N PRO A 129 1.33 27.60 2.09
CA PRO A 129 1.72 26.32 1.54
C PRO A 129 2.98 26.41 0.68
N LEU A 130 3.29 27.56 0.08
CA LEU A 130 4.50 27.75 -0.73
C LEU A 130 5.06 29.16 -0.53
N PRO A 131 5.87 29.39 0.52
CA PRO A 131 6.43 30.69 0.84
C PRO A 131 7.23 31.29 -0.33
N ALA A 132 7.18 32.61 -0.47
CA ALA A 132 7.92 33.33 -1.50
C ALA A 132 9.43 33.05 -1.42
N GLY A 133 10.06 32.81 -2.57
CA GLY A 133 11.50 32.51 -2.65
C GLY A 133 11.87 31.04 -2.43
N SER A 134 10.95 30.19 -1.97
CA SER A 134 11.20 28.75 -1.86
C SER A 134 11.35 28.09 -3.24
N PRO A 135 12.30 27.15 -3.43
CA PRO A 135 12.39 26.37 -4.67
C PRO A 135 11.14 25.55 -4.94
N ARG A 136 10.55 25.73 -6.13
CA ARG A 136 9.30 25.07 -6.52
C ARG A 136 9.44 24.30 -7.82
N VAL A 137 8.60 23.29 -7.97
CA VAL A 137 8.38 22.52 -9.19
C VAL A 137 6.94 22.62 -9.63
N ARG A 138 6.72 22.43 -10.93
CA ARG A 138 5.41 22.48 -11.57
C ARG A 138 5.13 21.12 -12.20
N LEU A 139 4.02 20.51 -11.81
CA LEU A 139 3.44 19.34 -12.47
C LEU A 139 2.33 19.81 -13.40
N TYR A 140 2.48 19.55 -14.70
CA TYR A 140 1.52 19.92 -15.73
C TYR A 140 0.61 18.75 -16.05
N TRP A 141 -0.70 19.00 -16.06
CA TRP A 141 -1.75 18.04 -16.32
C TRP A 141 -2.55 18.48 -17.54
N ASN A 142 -2.54 17.68 -18.61
CA ASN A 142 -3.28 17.96 -19.84
C ASN A 142 -4.73 17.51 -19.72
N LEU A 143 -5.52 18.32 -19.02
CA LEU A 143 -6.90 18.03 -18.65
C LEU A 143 -7.86 18.24 -19.82
N SER A 144 -8.94 17.46 -19.83
CA SER A 144 -10.19 17.85 -20.49
C SER A 144 -11.06 18.70 -19.53
N ALA A 145 -12.05 19.42 -20.07
CA ALA A 145 -12.99 20.19 -19.23
C ALA A 145 -13.74 19.27 -18.24
N GLU A 146 -14.12 18.06 -18.66
CA GLU A 146 -14.73 17.04 -17.79
C GLU A 146 -13.75 16.58 -16.70
N GLY A 147 -12.47 16.42 -17.04
CA GLY A 147 -11.43 16.00 -16.11
C GLY A 147 -11.07 17.06 -15.05
N ALA A 148 -11.46 18.32 -15.23
CA ALA A 148 -11.07 19.41 -14.35
C ALA A 148 -11.62 19.30 -12.92
N SER A 149 -12.91 18.97 -12.78
CA SER A 149 -13.53 18.77 -11.47
C SER A 149 -12.92 17.57 -10.74
N ARG A 150 -12.66 16.47 -11.47
CA ARG A 150 -11.96 15.30 -10.95
C ARG A 150 -10.54 15.62 -10.51
N PHE A 151 -9.84 16.45 -11.27
CA PHE A 151 -8.50 16.92 -10.91
C PHE A 151 -8.51 17.73 -9.61
N VAL A 152 -9.44 18.68 -9.46
CA VAL A 152 -9.58 19.45 -8.22
C VAL A 152 -9.84 18.53 -7.04
N ALA A 153 -10.77 17.56 -7.16
CA ALA A 153 -11.07 16.60 -6.12
C ALA A 153 -9.88 15.68 -5.79
N ALA A 154 -9.21 15.11 -6.79
CA ALA A 154 -8.08 14.20 -6.60
C ALA A 154 -6.88 14.89 -5.95
N VAL A 155 -6.50 16.08 -6.45
CA VAL A 155 -5.38 16.85 -5.91
C VAL A 155 -5.68 17.32 -4.49
N SER A 156 -6.84 17.93 -4.26
CA SER A 156 -7.20 18.44 -2.93
C SER A 156 -7.39 17.33 -1.90
N ARG A 157 -7.85 16.13 -2.29
CA ARG A 157 -7.92 14.99 -1.38
C ARG A 157 -6.53 14.42 -1.08
N VAL A 158 -5.82 13.96 -2.11
CA VAL A 158 -4.60 13.17 -1.94
C VAL A 158 -3.50 13.99 -1.27
N LEU A 159 -3.27 15.23 -1.70
CA LEU A 159 -2.19 16.03 -1.15
C LEU A 159 -2.49 16.54 0.27
N ASN A 160 -3.75 16.86 0.59
CA ASN A 160 -4.12 17.23 1.97
C ASN A 160 -4.08 16.02 2.92
N GLU A 161 -4.52 14.83 2.48
CA GLU A 161 -4.39 13.59 3.26
C GLU A 161 -2.92 13.23 3.55
N ALA A 162 -2.02 13.57 2.63
CA ALA A 162 -0.57 13.42 2.78
C ALA A 162 0.10 14.60 3.54
N TYR A 163 -0.65 15.61 3.97
CA TYR A 163 -0.16 16.84 4.60
C TYR A 163 0.85 17.64 3.75
N VAL A 164 0.76 17.51 2.43
CA VAL A 164 1.69 18.13 1.48
C VAL A 164 1.24 19.55 1.17
N PRO A 165 2.11 20.56 1.37
CA PRO A 165 1.81 21.92 0.97
C PRO A 165 1.78 22.05 -0.56
N PHE A 166 0.71 22.62 -1.11
CA PHE A 166 0.60 22.85 -2.54
C PHE A 166 -0.17 24.12 -2.90
N VAL A 167 0.10 24.63 -4.09
CA VAL A 167 -0.77 25.57 -4.80
C VAL A 167 -1.14 24.90 -6.11
N ALA A 168 -2.40 24.91 -6.51
CA ALA A 168 -2.84 24.32 -7.76
C ALA A 168 -3.77 25.26 -8.50
N LYS A 169 -3.76 25.17 -9.82
CA LYS A 169 -4.67 25.94 -10.68
C LYS A 169 -5.14 25.11 -11.86
N THR A 170 -6.37 25.38 -12.28
CA THR A 170 -6.91 24.90 -13.55
C THR A 170 -7.69 26.02 -14.23
N LEU A 171 -7.94 25.90 -15.54
CA LEU A 171 -8.63 26.92 -16.32
C LEU A 171 -10.04 27.14 -15.78
N SER A 172 -10.49 28.38 -15.72
CA SER A 172 -11.88 28.69 -15.32
C SER A 172 -12.87 28.50 -16.47
N GLU A 173 -12.40 28.41 -17.72
CA GLU A 173 -13.26 28.35 -18.92
C GLU A 173 -13.16 27.00 -19.63
N PRO A 174 -14.30 26.26 -19.78
CA PRO A 174 -14.32 24.97 -20.48
C PRO A 174 -13.75 25.00 -21.90
N ALA A 175 -13.96 26.10 -22.62
CA ALA A 175 -13.49 26.27 -24.01
C ALA A 175 -11.96 26.33 -24.11
N GLN A 176 -11.25 26.61 -23.02
CA GLN A 176 -9.79 26.76 -23.04
C GLN A 176 -9.03 25.44 -22.79
N TYR A 177 -9.74 24.34 -22.49
CA TYR A 177 -9.13 23.00 -22.27
C TYR A 177 -8.57 22.36 -23.56
N TYR A 178 -8.35 23.14 -24.63
CA TYR A 178 -7.48 22.74 -25.73
C TYR A 178 -5.99 22.77 -25.36
N ARG A 179 -5.64 23.50 -24.29
CA ARG A 179 -4.26 23.74 -23.85
C ARG A 179 -3.68 22.56 -23.07
N ALA A 180 -2.44 22.18 -23.35
CA ALA A 180 -1.72 21.14 -22.62
C ALA A 180 -1.33 21.54 -21.18
N ASP A 181 -1.35 22.84 -20.84
CA ASP A 181 -1.07 23.38 -19.50
C ASP A 181 -2.35 23.69 -18.72
N ALA A 182 -3.46 23.00 -19.01
CA ALA A 182 -4.78 23.24 -18.43
C ALA A 182 -4.90 22.99 -16.92
N GLY A 183 -4.01 22.19 -16.34
CA GLY A 183 -3.86 22.00 -14.90
C GLY A 183 -2.40 22.11 -14.48
N VAL A 184 -2.12 22.85 -13.41
CA VAL A 184 -0.76 23.00 -12.87
C VAL A 184 -0.80 22.85 -11.36
N VAL A 185 0.02 21.93 -10.82
CA VAL A 185 0.26 21.78 -9.38
C VAL A 185 1.68 22.25 -9.07
N TYR A 186 1.79 23.15 -8.12
CA TYR A 186 3.05 23.65 -7.59
C TYR A 186 3.35 22.93 -6.28
N LEU A 187 4.59 22.44 -6.14
CA LEU A 187 5.10 21.77 -4.94
C LEU A 187 6.47 22.35 -4.59
N ALA A 188 6.87 22.22 -3.33
CA ALA A 188 8.27 22.44 -2.95
C ALA A 188 9.15 21.34 -3.55
N VAL A 189 10.37 21.70 -3.97
CA VAL A 189 11.33 20.71 -4.51
C VAL A 189 11.69 19.65 -3.49
N SER A 190 11.72 20.00 -2.19
CA SER A 190 11.98 19.08 -1.08
C SER A 190 11.01 17.92 -1.03
N ASP A 191 9.76 18.17 -1.40
CA ASP A 191 8.68 17.20 -1.25
C ASP A 191 8.60 16.30 -2.50
N LEU A 192 9.12 16.76 -3.65
CA LEU A 192 8.98 16.08 -4.94
C LEU A 192 9.43 14.61 -4.90
N SER A 193 10.57 14.30 -4.28
CA SER A 193 11.11 12.93 -4.25
C SER A 193 10.26 11.96 -3.44
N GLU A 194 9.55 12.46 -2.42
CA GLU A 194 8.71 11.63 -1.56
C GLU A 194 7.30 11.45 -2.13
N MET A 195 6.91 12.28 -3.10
CA MET A 195 5.55 12.39 -3.64
C MET A 195 5.24 11.50 -4.84
N GLN A 196 6.13 10.56 -5.19
CA GLN A 196 5.91 9.65 -6.33
C GLN A 196 4.60 8.87 -6.19
N SER A 197 4.25 8.44 -4.97
CA SER A 197 3.09 7.59 -4.71
C SER A 197 1.76 8.36 -4.82
N GLU A 198 1.76 9.58 -4.33
CA GLU A 198 0.66 10.54 -4.34
C GLU A 198 0.39 11.00 -5.77
N ILE A 199 1.44 11.36 -6.52
CA ILE A 199 1.33 11.74 -7.93
C ILE A 199 0.82 10.57 -8.78
N ILE A 200 1.26 9.33 -8.52
CA ILE A 200 0.71 8.14 -9.20
C ILE A 200 -0.78 7.95 -8.85
N THR A 201 -1.16 8.15 -7.60
CA THR A 201 -2.56 8.01 -7.15
C THR A 201 -3.45 9.02 -7.88
N ILE A 202 -3.04 10.30 -7.90
CA ILE A 202 -3.73 11.35 -8.66
C ILE A 202 -3.77 11.00 -10.15
N TYR A 203 -2.67 10.50 -10.71
CA TYR A 203 -2.62 10.12 -12.13
C TYR A 203 -3.56 8.98 -12.47
N ARG A 204 -3.68 7.95 -11.63
CA ARG A 204 -4.62 6.83 -11.85
C ARG A 204 -6.08 7.30 -11.86
N ASP A 205 -6.43 8.23 -10.99
CA ASP A 205 -7.77 8.83 -10.93
C ASP A 205 -8.09 9.65 -12.19
N LEU A 206 -7.05 10.12 -12.91
CA LEU A 206 -7.20 11.05 -14.04
C LEU A 206 -6.82 10.47 -15.40
N GLU A 207 -6.11 9.34 -15.49
CA GLU A 207 -5.52 8.81 -16.72
C GLU A 207 -6.52 8.71 -17.89
N HIS A 208 -7.76 8.34 -17.59
CA HIS A 208 -8.83 8.16 -18.56
C HIS A 208 -9.48 9.47 -19.03
N VAL A 209 -9.23 10.58 -18.34
CA VAL A 209 -9.73 11.93 -18.68
C VAL A 209 -8.62 12.90 -19.10
N LEU A 210 -7.35 12.45 -19.09
CA LEU A 210 -6.19 13.17 -19.57
C LEU A 210 -6.00 12.99 -21.08
N ARG A 211 -5.57 14.07 -21.74
CA ARG A 211 -5.06 14.02 -23.11
C ARG A 211 -3.58 13.65 -23.07
N LYS A 212 -3.09 12.94 -24.08
CA LYS A 212 -1.75 12.33 -24.05
C LYS A 212 -0.58 13.31 -24.20
N GLY A 213 -0.79 14.46 -24.86
CA GLY A 213 0.26 15.44 -25.09
C GLY A 213 0.70 16.14 -23.80
N VAL A 214 1.91 16.71 -23.78
CA VAL A 214 2.42 17.53 -22.66
C VAL A 214 2.94 18.86 -23.21
N PRO A 215 3.03 19.94 -22.40
CA PRO A 215 3.59 21.20 -22.86
C PRO A 215 5.02 21.04 -23.36
N LEU A 216 5.40 21.75 -24.42
CA LEU A 216 6.76 21.70 -24.96
C LEU A 216 7.82 22.05 -23.91
N TRP A 217 9.01 21.48 -24.07
CA TRP A 217 10.17 21.73 -23.21
C TRP A 217 10.03 21.28 -21.75
N THR A 218 8.95 20.58 -21.39
CA THR A 218 8.80 19.94 -20.08
C THR A 218 9.35 18.51 -20.11
N LYS A 219 9.72 17.94 -18.95
CA LYS A 219 10.11 16.53 -18.86
C LYS A 219 8.83 15.67 -18.76
N PRO A 220 8.52 14.82 -19.76
CA PRO A 220 7.36 13.94 -19.69
C PRO A 220 7.56 12.89 -18.58
N LEU A 221 6.52 12.69 -17.76
CA LEU A 221 6.50 11.64 -16.74
C LEU A 221 5.55 10.49 -17.14
N ARG A 222 4.39 10.84 -17.71
CA ARG A 222 3.36 9.94 -18.23
C ARG A 222 2.60 10.63 -19.38
N PRO A 223 1.82 9.90 -20.20
CA PRO A 223 0.90 10.53 -21.14
C PRO A 223 0.01 11.58 -20.44
N GLY A 224 0.12 12.84 -20.83
CA GLY A 224 -0.64 13.94 -20.22
C GLY A 224 -0.11 14.49 -18.90
N LEU A 225 1.05 14.02 -18.41
CA LEU A 225 1.68 14.50 -17.17
C LEU A 225 3.17 14.78 -17.40
N ALA A 226 3.60 15.99 -17.04
CA ALA A 226 5.00 16.40 -17.14
C ALA A 226 5.46 17.26 -15.96
N VAL A 227 6.76 17.43 -15.81
CA VAL A 227 7.39 18.24 -14.76
C VAL A 227 8.35 19.28 -15.33
N ALA A 228 8.41 20.46 -14.70
CA ALA A 228 9.48 21.45 -14.90
C ALA A 228 9.75 22.23 -13.60
N CYS A 229 10.94 22.83 -13.51
CA CYS A 229 11.26 23.77 -12.44
C CYS A 229 10.44 25.06 -12.58
N ASP A 230 10.16 25.71 -11.44
CA ASP A 230 9.61 27.06 -11.43
C ASP A 230 10.74 28.09 -11.68
N PRO A 231 10.58 29.04 -12.61
CA PRO A 231 11.59 30.06 -12.87
C PRO A 231 11.75 31.08 -11.72
N GLY A 232 10.89 31.08 -10.70
CA GLY A 232 11.01 31.96 -9.52
C GLY A 232 10.64 33.42 -9.76
N THR A 233 10.45 33.85 -11.00
CA THR A 233 10.16 35.26 -11.39
C THR A 233 8.68 35.63 -11.33
N GLY A 234 7.80 34.71 -10.94
CA GLY A 234 6.34 34.89 -11.02
C GLY A 234 5.76 34.70 -12.43
N ALA A 235 6.59 34.64 -13.46
CA ALA A 235 6.16 34.39 -14.84
C ALA A 235 5.81 32.91 -15.11
N SER A 236 4.99 32.65 -16.13
CA SER A 236 4.75 31.30 -16.64
C SER A 236 6.02 30.74 -17.30
N PHE A 237 6.24 29.43 -17.17
CA PHE A 237 7.43 28.76 -17.72
C PHE A 237 7.41 28.83 -19.25
N GLY A 238 6.27 28.48 -19.85
CA GLY A 238 6.08 28.63 -21.29
C GLY A 238 6.25 30.06 -21.77
N GLN A 239 5.76 31.06 -21.03
CA GLN A 239 5.94 32.47 -21.43
C GLN A 239 7.42 32.86 -21.42
N THR A 240 8.16 32.50 -20.37
CA THR A 240 9.61 32.74 -20.30
C THR A 240 10.35 32.07 -21.46
N MET A 241 10.07 30.79 -21.72
CA MET A 241 10.73 30.05 -22.80
C MET A 241 10.36 30.60 -24.19
N CYS A 242 9.08 30.90 -24.43
CA CYS A 242 8.63 31.48 -25.69
C CYS A 242 9.20 32.88 -25.92
N ALA A 243 9.38 33.70 -24.88
CA ALA A 243 10.03 35.00 -25.00
C ALA A 243 11.50 34.87 -25.40
N LEU A 244 12.23 33.92 -24.80
CA LEU A 244 13.62 33.64 -25.16
C LEU A 244 13.75 33.14 -26.61
N VAL A 245 12.86 32.24 -27.03
CA VAL A 245 12.85 31.73 -28.40
C VAL A 245 12.44 32.82 -29.40
N ALA A 246 11.43 33.64 -29.09
CA ALA A 246 11.02 34.75 -29.93
C ALA A 246 12.19 35.71 -30.15
N ARG A 247 12.87 36.11 -29.08
CA ARG A 247 14.07 36.96 -29.16
C ARG A 247 15.17 36.37 -30.04
N ALA A 248 15.34 35.05 -30.00
CA ALA A 248 16.37 34.39 -30.78
C ALA A 248 16.07 34.38 -32.28
N VAL A 249 14.81 34.44 -32.70
CA VAL A 249 14.42 34.23 -34.11
C VAL A 249 13.71 35.42 -34.76
N ILE A 250 13.45 36.50 -34.02
CA ILE A 250 12.64 37.65 -34.49
C ILE A 250 13.22 38.31 -35.74
N ASP A 251 14.54 38.49 -35.80
CA ASP A 251 15.22 39.18 -36.91
C ASP A 251 15.11 38.43 -38.25
N ASP A 252 14.84 37.12 -38.20
CA ASP A 252 14.77 36.22 -39.35
C ASP A 252 13.46 35.43 -39.41
N VAL A 253 12.39 35.91 -38.75
CA VAL A 253 11.16 35.12 -38.54
C VAL A 253 10.42 34.80 -39.85
N HIS A 254 10.39 35.74 -40.80
CA HIS A 254 9.71 35.59 -42.11
C HIS A 254 10.58 34.98 -43.21
N THR A 255 11.86 34.75 -42.93
CA THR A 255 12.79 34.23 -43.93
C THR A 255 12.64 32.71 -44.00
N ALA A 256 12.30 32.18 -45.19
CA ALA A 256 12.09 30.74 -45.39
C ALA A 256 13.31 29.93 -44.91
N ALA A 257 13.06 28.86 -44.15
CA ALA A 257 14.10 28.02 -43.58
C ALA A 257 14.70 27.08 -44.64
N ASP A 258 15.96 27.30 -44.98
CA ASP A 258 16.81 26.32 -45.67
C ASP A 258 17.78 25.66 -44.67
N ALA A 259 18.67 24.80 -45.16
CA ALA A 259 19.62 24.09 -44.31
C ALA A 259 20.57 25.04 -43.54
N ILE A 260 20.94 26.17 -44.13
CA ILE A 260 21.87 27.16 -43.54
C ILE A 260 21.14 27.94 -42.45
N ARG A 261 19.96 28.47 -42.76
CA ARG A 261 19.15 29.25 -41.81
C ARG A 261 18.63 28.43 -40.65
N THR A 262 18.31 27.16 -40.89
CA THR A 262 17.95 26.24 -39.81
C THR A 262 19.11 26.12 -38.82
N ALA A 263 20.36 26.02 -39.30
CA ALA A 263 21.54 25.95 -38.45
C ALA A 263 21.79 27.28 -37.70
N GLU A 264 21.58 28.42 -38.35
CA GLU A 264 21.69 29.75 -37.73
C GLU A 264 20.66 29.95 -36.61
N ARG A 265 19.38 29.62 -36.86
CA ARG A 265 18.31 29.68 -35.84
C ARG A 265 18.61 28.78 -34.65
N ILE A 266 19.13 27.57 -34.89
CA ILE A 266 19.58 26.68 -33.82
C ILE A 266 20.67 27.35 -32.98
N ALA A 267 21.71 27.91 -33.62
CA ALA A 267 22.79 28.58 -32.91
C ALA A 267 22.32 29.81 -32.11
N GLN A 268 21.40 30.60 -32.66
CA GLN A 268 20.80 31.75 -31.97
C GLN A 268 19.99 31.32 -30.74
N ILE A 269 19.14 30.30 -30.86
CA ILE A 269 18.35 29.75 -29.74
C ILE A 269 19.29 29.22 -28.65
N GLU A 270 20.33 28.47 -29.03
CA GLU A 270 21.34 27.96 -28.10
C GLU A 270 22.05 29.08 -27.33
N ALA A 271 22.47 30.13 -28.04
CA ALA A 271 23.15 31.27 -27.45
C ALA A 271 22.24 32.02 -26.45
N VAL A 272 20.99 32.31 -26.82
CA VAL A 272 20.03 33.01 -25.96
C VAL A 272 19.71 32.18 -24.71
N LEU A 273 19.44 30.89 -24.84
CA LEU A 273 19.16 30.00 -23.69
C LEU A 273 20.37 29.90 -22.75
N THR A 274 21.57 29.70 -23.30
CA THR A 274 22.80 29.59 -22.52
C THR A 274 23.10 30.88 -21.78
N SER A 275 22.90 32.05 -22.41
CA SER A 275 23.06 33.36 -21.78
C SER A 275 22.08 33.59 -20.63
N ALA A 276 20.91 32.97 -20.68
CA ALA A 276 19.91 32.97 -19.62
C ALA A 276 20.15 31.89 -18.54
N GLY A 277 21.24 31.11 -18.64
CA GLY A 277 21.57 30.04 -17.70
C GLY A 277 20.74 28.77 -17.87
N ILE A 278 20.08 28.58 -19.02
CA ILE A 278 19.23 27.43 -19.32
C ILE A 278 19.98 26.46 -20.23
N ASP A 279 20.05 25.18 -19.85
CA ASP A 279 20.61 24.11 -20.70
C ASP A 279 19.65 23.81 -21.87
N PRO A 280 20.06 24.03 -23.14
CA PRO A 280 19.24 23.76 -24.32
C PRO A 280 18.85 22.29 -24.50
N ASN A 281 19.51 21.35 -23.82
CA ASN A 281 19.16 19.93 -23.81
C ASN A 281 18.17 19.56 -22.71
N ARG A 282 18.08 20.38 -21.66
CA ARG A 282 17.26 20.11 -20.48
C ARG A 282 16.47 21.37 -20.06
N PRO A 283 15.67 21.96 -20.96
CA PRO A 283 15.01 23.24 -20.73
C PRO A 283 14.03 23.21 -19.53
N TYR A 284 13.49 22.03 -19.20
CA TYR A 284 12.63 21.82 -18.02
C TYR A 284 13.32 22.11 -16.68
N LEU A 285 14.66 22.20 -16.65
CA LEU A 285 15.41 22.55 -15.45
C LEU A 285 15.49 24.07 -15.20
N CYS A 286 15.10 24.90 -16.17
CA CYS A 286 15.29 26.37 -16.12
C CYS A 286 16.74 26.74 -15.76
N ALA A 287 16.94 27.92 -15.17
CA ALA A 287 18.19 28.33 -14.54
C ALA A 287 18.28 27.87 -13.07
N ALA A 288 17.73 26.70 -12.74
CA ALA A 288 17.69 26.23 -11.36
C ALA A 288 19.10 25.88 -10.83
N PRO A 289 19.37 26.12 -9.53
CA PRO A 289 20.59 25.65 -8.88
C PRO A 289 20.80 24.14 -9.07
N ALA A 290 22.06 23.70 -9.13
CA ALA A 290 22.45 22.32 -9.45
C ALA A 290 21.77 21.25 -8.56
N THR A 291 21.53 21.55 -7.28
CA THR A 291 20.85 20.65 -6.34
C THR A 291 19.36 20.45 -6.66
N ILE A 292 18.68 21.50 -7.11
CA ILE A 292 17.28 21.41 -7.55
C ILE A 292 17.23 20.72 -8.90
N ALA A 293 18.14 21.10 -9.79
CA ALA A 293 18.25 20.55 -11.12
C ALA A 293 18.46 19.02 -11.08
N SER A 294 19.31 18.52 -10.19
CA SER A 294 19.55 17.08 -10.01
C SER A 294 18.33 16.33 -9.47
N THR A 295 17.60 16.89 -8.50
CA THR A 295 16.36 16.28 -7.97
C THR A 295 15.30 16.15 -9.06
N VAL A 296 15.04 17.21 -9.83
CA VAL A 296 14.02 17.19 -10.90
C VAL A 296 14.46 16.33 -12.08
N ALA A 297 15.75 16.36 -12.40
CA ALA A 297 16.37 15.49 -13.39
C ALA A 297 16.16 13.99 -13.10
N ALA A 298 16.40 13.58 -11.85
CA ALA A 298 16.30 12.19 -11.41
C ALA A 298 14.87 11.75 -11.13
N PHE A 299 13.92 12.69 -11.03
CA PHE A 299 12.53 12.38 -10.71
C PHE A 299 11.87 11.60 -11.85
N GLU A 300 11.47 10.37 -11.56
CA GLU A 300 10.71 9.49 -12.44
C GLU A 300 9.47 8.98 -11.70
N LEU A 301 8.42 8.60 -12.44
CA LEU A 301 7.29 7.88 -11.85
C LEU A 301 7.45 6.37 -12.08
N PRO A 302 7.34 5.53 -11.03
CA PRO A 302 7.27 4.08 -11.16
C PRO A 302 6.17 3.64 -12.13
N ALA A 303 6.46 2.68 -13.04
CA ALA A 303 5.52 2.20 -14.07
C ALA A 303 4.09 2.04 -13.53
N THR A 304 3.11 2.69 -14.17
CA THR A 304 1.70 2.53 -13.80
C THR A 304 1.30 1.10 -14.11
N ARG A 305 1.06 0.31 -13.07
CA ARG A 305 0.52 -1.04 -13.17
C ARG A 305 -0.77 -1.03 -13.99
N GLN A 306 -0.77 -1.82 -15.08
CA GLN A 306 -1.99 -2.42 -15.59
C GLN A 306 -2.70 -3.09 -14.40
N ARG A 307 -4.02 -2.88 -14.24
CA ARG A 307 -4.83 -3.69 -13.31
C ARG A 307 -4.49 -5.16 -13.54
N CYS A 308 -3.78 -5.79 -12.58
CA CYS A 308 -3.54 -7.24 -12.64
C CYS A 308 -4.86 -8.03 -12.57
N CYS A 309 -5.97 -7.39 -12.19
CA CYS A 309 -7.27 -8.02 -12.12
C CYS A 309 -8.32 -7.21 -12.90
N SER A 310 -8.31 -7.36 -14.23
CA SER A 310 -9.49 -7.17 -15.07
C SER A 310 -10.11 -8.50 -15.47
N VAL A 311 -9.97 -9.54 -14.63
CA VAL A 311 -10.77 -10.74 -14.79
C VAL A 311 -12.20 -10.33 -14.48
N SER A 312 -13.10 -10.41 -15.46
CA SER A 312 -14.53 -10.26 -15.20
C SER A 312 -14.96 -11.42 -14.31
N VAL A 313 -14.92 -11.22 -13.00
CA VAL A 313 -15.36 -12.22 -12.05
C VAL A 313 -16.86 -12.02 -11.84
N SER A 314 -17.67 -13.01 -12.23
CA SER A 314 -19.07 -13.04 -11.83
C SER A 314 -19.17 -13.09 -10.30
N PRO A 315 -19.99 -12.25 -9.64
CA PRO A 315 -20.12 -12.27 -8.18
C PRO A 315 -20.44 -13.67 -7.68
N VAL A 316 -19.55 -14.24 -6.87
CA VAL A 316 -19.80 -15.53 -6.21
C VAL A 316 -20.71 -15.26 -5.01
N GLY A 317 -21.87 -15.90 -4.96
CA GLY A 317 -22.81 -15.71 -3.87
C GLY A 317 -22.24 -16.20 -2.53
N SER A 318 -22.25 -15.36 -1.49
CA SER A 318 -21.74 -15.69 -0.14
C SER A 318 -22.31 -17.00 0.42
N ARG A 319 -23.55 -17.36 0.05
CA ARG A 319 -24.19 -18.62 0.45
C ARG A 319 -23.47 -19.86 -0.09
N LEU A 320 -22.95 -19.82 -1.31
CA LEU A 320 -22.21 -20.94 -1.89
C LEU A 320 -20.97 -21.25 -1.04
N LEU A 321 -20.21 -20.21 -0.70
CA LEU A 321 -18.98 -20.30 0.08
C LEU A 321 -19.26 -20.81 1.50
N GLN A 322 -20.31 -20.30 2.16
CA GLN A 322 -20.73 -20.78 3.48
C GLN A 322 -21.20 -22.23 3.44
N ASN A 323 -22.01 -22.60 2.45
CA ASN A 323 -22.49 -23.98 2.29
C ASN A 323 -21.33 -24.96 2.08
N ALA A 324 -20.35 -24.61 1.25
CA ALA A 324 -19.16 -25.43 1.06
C ALA A 324 -18.33 -25.57 2.34
N ALA A 325 -18.13 -24.49 3.11
CA ALA A 325 -17.44 -24.56 4.39
C ALA A 325 -18.19 -25.44 5.41
N ILE A 326 -19.52 -25.35 5.46
CA ILE A 326 -20.37 -26.19 6.31
C ILE A 326 -20.29 -27.66 5.86
N ASP A 327 -20.32 -27.93 4.56
CA ASP A 327 -20.21 -29.29 4.01
C ASP A 327 -18.85 -29.92 4.34
N ILE A 328 -17.75 -29.17 4.18
CA ILE A 328 -16.42 -29.58 4.64
C ILE A 328 -16.44 -29.91 6.14
N GLY A 329 -17.03 -29.04 6.97
CA GLY A 329 -17.15 -29.27 8.41
C GLY A 329 -17.94 -30.54 8.76
N ASN A 330 -19.05 -30.78 8.06
CA ASN A 330 -19.87 -31.98 8.24
C ASN A 330 -19.13 -33.24 7.78
N PHE A 331 -18.39 -33.15 6.68
CA PHE A 331 -17.54 -34.23 6.17
C PHE A 331 -16.48 -34.61 7.20
N ILE A 332 -15.70 -33.65 7.70
CA ILE A 332 -14.69 -33.90 8.73
C ILE A 332 -15.33 -34.45 10.02
N ALA A 333 -16.50 -33.93 10.42
CA ALA A 333 -17.21 -34.43 11.60
C ALA A 333 -17.69 -35.88 11.46
N LYS A 334 -18.01 -36.33 10.24
CA LYS A 334 -18.40 -37.71 9.93
C LYS A 334 -17.22 -38.68 10.05
N GLU A 335 -16.03 -38.26 9.63
CA GLU A 335 -14.81 -39.07 9.62
C GLU A 335 -14.13 -39.15 11.01
N ALA A 336 -14.69 -38.49 12.02
CA ALA A 336 -14.11 -38.43 13.35
C ALA A 336 -14.18 -39.77 14.10
N ILE A 337 -13.04 -40.21 14.63
CA ILE A 337 -12.91 -41.40 15.47
C ILE A 337 -13.05 -40.98 16.93
N TRP A 338 -14.15 -41.39 17.56
CA TRP A 338 -14.44 -41.07 18.95
C TRP A 338 -14.03 -42.20 19.90
N ASN A 339 -13.53 -41.83 21.08
CA ASN A 339 -13.35 -42.78 22.17
C ASN A 339 -14.70 -43.38 22.62
N ARG A 340 -14.66 -44.48 23.40
CA ARG A 340 -15.86 -45.17 23.88
C ARG A 340 -16.80 -44.26 24.67
N ALA A 341 -16.25 -43.32 25.44
CA ALA A 341 -17.01 -42.37 26.25
C ALA A 341 -17.61 -41.20 25.44
N LYS A 342 -17.30 -41.09 24.13
CA LYS A 342 -17.70 -39.97 23.25
C LYS A 342 -17.31 -38.59 23.80
N THR A 343 -16.17 -38.52 24.49
CA THR A 343 -15.63 -37.29 25.07
C THR A 343 -14.41 -36.75 24.34
N MET A 344 -13.74 -37.58 23.54
CA MET A 344 -12.55 -37.21 22.78
C MET A 344 -12.64 -37.78 21.37
N CYS A 345 -12.20 -37.01 20.38
CA CYS A 345 -12.12 -37.46 18.99
C CYS A 345 -10.77 -37.14 18.35
N ASN A 346 -10.41 -37.93 17.35
CA ASN A 346 -9.22 -37.77 16.51
C ASN A 346 -9.53 -38.27 15.08
N TRP A 347 -8.60 -38.07 14.16
CA TRP A 347 -8.65 -38.52 12.77
C TRP A 347 -7.36 -39.22 12.40
N MET A 348 -7.42 -40.11 11.42
CA MET A 348 -6.24 -40.61 10.73
C MET A 348 -5.92 -39.66 9.59
N SER A 349 -4.72 -39.07 9.59
CA SER A 349 -4.26 -38.14 8.55
C SER A 349 -2.93 -38.62 7.98
N THR A 350 -2.65 -38.19 6.75
CA THR A 350 -1.33 -38.38 6.14
C THR A 350 -0.32 -37.48 6.84
N VAL A 351 0.74 -38.08 7.36
CA VAL A 351 1.88 -37.41 7.99
C VAL A 351 3.07 -37.53 7.05
N LEU A 352 3.74 -36.40 6.84
CA LEU A 352 4.97 -36.30 6.07
C LEU A 352 6.15 -36.38 7.04
N GLU A 353 6.99 -37.39 6.86
CA GLU A 353 8.23 -37.52 7.62
C GLU A 353 9.41 -36.96 6.81
N PRO A 354 10.21 -36.07 7.41
CA PRO A 354 11.39 -35.55 6.76
C PRO A 354 12.39 -36.69 6.51
N PRO A 355 13.15 -36.63 5.42
CA PRO A 355 14.15 -37.63 5.13
C PRO A 355 15.18 -37.74 6.27
N SER A 356 15.43 -38.98 6.70
CA SER A 356 16.35 -39.27 7.82
C SER A 356 17.83 -39.08 7.47
N ALA A 357 18.16 -38.92 6.18
CA ALA A 357 19.50 -38.66 5.67
C ALA A 357 19.46 -37.71 4.46
N SER A 358 20.56 -36.99 4.21
CA SER A 358 20.71 -36.13 3.04
C SER A 358 20.60 -36.96 1.75
N GLY A 359 19.61 -36.64 0.90
CA GLY A 359 19.34 -37.35 -0.36
C GLY A 359 18.23 -38.41 -0.30
N ALA A 360 17.64 -38.67 0.87
CA ALA A 360 16.42 -39.49 0.96
C ALA A 360 15.17 -38.68 0.56
N SER A 361 14.13 -39.35 0.07
CA SER A 361 12.83 -38.75 -0.21
C SER A 361 12.00 -38.63 1.06
N TRP A 362 11.05 -37.68 1.05
CA TRP A 362 10.01 -37.60 2.07
C TRP A 362 9.19 -38.90 2.08
N THR A 363 8.91 -39.42 3.27
CA THR A 363 8.04 -40.59 3.45
C THR A 363 6.66 -40.12 3.90
N GLN A 364 5.62 -40.81 3.41
CA GLN A 364 4.23 -40.55 3.79
C GLN A 364 3.68 -41.77 4.51
N HIS A 365 3.04 -41.57 5.66
CA HIS A 365 2.36 -42.64 6.38
C HIS A 365 1.07 -42.12 7.02
N ALA A 366 0.10 -43.01 7.27
CA ALA A 366 -1.13 -42.66 7.97
C ALA A 366 -0.94 -42.78 9.48
N ALA A 367 -1.21 -41.71 10.22
CA ALA A 367 -1.10 -41.68 11.67
C ALA A 367 -2.27 -40.90 12.32
N PRO A 368 -2.58 -41.17 13.60
CA PRO A 368 -3.49 -40.31 14.36
C PRO A 368 -2.90 -38.91 14.44
N MET A 369 -3.74 -37.88 14.33
CA MET A 369 -3.27 -36.50 14.41
C MET A 369 -2.68 -36.19 15.80
N GLY A 370 -1.57 -35.44 15.79
CA GLY A 370 -0.94 -34.88 16.97
C GLY A 370 -1.69 -33.66 17.53
N PRO A 371 -1.20 -33.05 18.62
CA PRO A 371 -1.93 -32.00 19.32
C PRO A 371 -1.79 -30.62 18.67
N TRP A 372 -0.81 -30.44 17.78
CA TRP A 372 -0.34 -29.15 17.30
C TRP A 372 -1.36 -28.38 16.45
N ARG A 373 -1.10 -27.09 16.26
CA ARG A 373 -2.01 -26.19 15.54
C ARG A 373 -1.86 -26.28 14.02
N TYR A 374 -0.65 -26.53 13.53
CA TYR A 374 -0.34 -26.55 12.09
C TYR A 374 -0.97 -27.76 11.39
N GLU A 375 -0.62 -28.96 11.85
CA GLU A 375 -1.04 -30.25 11.29
C GLU A 375 -2.02 -31.03 12.15
N GLY A 376 -2.25 -30.59 13.39
CA GLY A 376 -2.91 -31.39 14.42
C GLY A 376 -4.29 -30.91 14.85
N LEU A 377 -4.73 -31.47 15.98
CA LEU A 377 -6.07 -31.33 16.55
C LEU A 377 -6.41 -29.89 16.97
N ALA A 378 -5.44 -29.08 17.40
CA ALA A 378 -5.69 -27.68 17.71
C ALA A 378 -6.06 -26.88 16.44
N GLY A 379 -5.48 -27.23 15.29
CA GLY A 379 -5.83 -26.60 14.02
C GLY A 379 -7.27 -26.93 13.58
N VAL A 380 -7.66 -28.20 13.71
CA VAL A 380 -9.04 -28.65 13.45
C VAL A 380 -10.04 -27.96 14.39
N THR A 381 -9.66 -27.78 15.66
CA THR A 381 -10.47 -27.07 16.65
C THR A 381 -10.70 -25.61 16.24
N ASP A 382 -9.67 -24.89 15.77
CA ASP A 382 -9.81 -23.51 15.29
C ASP A 382 -10.86 -23.38 14.17
N PHE A 383 -10.90 -24.35 13.25
CA PHE A 383 -11.90 -24.39 12.19
C PHE A 383 -13.32 -24.68 12.72
N PHE A 384 -13.49 -25.67 13.59
CA PHE A 384 -14.81 -25.94 14.17
C PHE A 384 -15.34 -24.80 15.06
N VAL A 385 -14.46 -24.08 15.76
CA VAL A 385 -14.82 -22.85 16.47
C VAL A 385 -15.30 -21.77 15.49
N ALA A 386 -14.62 -21.62 14.34
CA ALA A 386 -15.04 -20.69 13.30
C ALA A 386 -16.42 -21.06 12.71
N LEU A 387 -16.66 -22.34 12.43
CA LEU A 387 -17.96 -22.82 11.98
C LEU A 387 -19.07 -22.62 13.01
N HIS A 388 -18.79 -22.92 14.28
CA HIS A 388 -19.75 -22.67 15.35
C HIS A 388 -20.11 -21.19 15.44
N SER A 389 -19.10 -20.30 15.41
CA SER A 389 -19.30 -18.85 15.45
C SER A 389 -20.11 -18.35 14.25
N ALA A 390 -19.90 -18.94 13.06
CA ALA A 390 -20.57 -18.55 11.84
C ALA A 390 -22.03 -19.05 11.75
N THR A 391 -22.34 -20.20 12.35
CA THR A 391 -23.63 -20.91 12.13
C THR A 391 -24.50 -21.01 13.37
N GLY A 392 -23.95 -20.82 14.57
CA GLY A 392 -24.60 -21.14 15.84
C GLY A 392 -24.80 -22.63 16.10
N ASN A 393 -24.35 -23.52 15.19
CA ASN A 393 -24.58 -24.95 15.32
C ASN A 393 -23.69 -25.56 16.43
N THR A 394 -24.33 -26.05 17.49
CA THR A 394 -23.66 -26.60 18.68
C THR A 394 -22.93 -27.91 18.39
N ARG A 395 -23.26 -28.62 17.31
CA ARG A 395 -22.51 -29.82 16.88
C ARG A 395 -21.05 -29.48 16.59
N PHE A 396 -20.77 -28.34 15.98
CA PHE A 396 -19.39 -27.92 15.73
C PHE A 396 -18.65 -27.56 17.03
N ALA A 397 -19.33 -26.96 18.01
CA ALA A 397 -18.75 -26.75 19.34
C ALA A 397 -18.42 -28.09 20.06
N GLN A 398 -19.27 -29.11 19.90
CA GLN A 398 -19.00 -30.46 20.43
C GLN A 398 -17.80 -31.11 19.75
N MET A 399 -17.69 -31.01 18.41
CA MET A 399 -16.53 -31.47 17.66
C MET A 399 -15.24 -30.79 18.12
N ALA A 400 -15.26 -29.45 18.24
CA ALA A 400 -14.14 -28.66 18.73
C ALA A 400 -13.72 -29.10 20.15
N SER A 401 -14.69 -29.32 21.04
CA SER A 401 -14.45 -29.78 22.41
C SER A 401 -13.83 -31.18 22.47
N GLY A 402 -14.31 -32.11 21.62
CA GLY A 402 -13.78 -33.47 21.55
C GLY A 402 -12.33 -33.51 21.04
N ALA A 403 -12.03 -32.75 19.99
CA ALA A 403 -10.69 -32.63 19.43
C ALA A 403 -9.73 -31.97 20.45
N MET A 404 -10.17 -30.88 21.10
CA MET A 404 -9.34 -30.17 22.08
C MET A 404 -9.06 -30.99 23.33
N ARG A 405 -10.04 -31.73 23.86
CA ARG A 405 -9.79 -32.69 24.96
C ARG A 405 -8.75 -33.73 24.57
N CYS A 406 -8.80 -34.24 23.34
CA CYS A 406 -7.82 -35.19 22.84
C CYS A 406 -6.42 -34.57 22.76
N ALA A 407 -6.29 -33.35 22.22
CA ALA A 407 -5.03 -32.61 22.13
C ALA A 407 -4.41 -32.38 23.51
N LEU A 408 -5.20 -31.87 24.47
CA LEU A 408 -4.76 -31.64 25.84
C LEU A 408 -4.35 -32.94 26.54
N HIS A 409 -5.09 -34.03 26.32
CA HIS A 409 -4.74 -35.34 26.83
C HIS A 409 -3.39 -35.85 26.28
N GLN A 410 -3.13 -35.69 24.98
CA GLN A 410 -1.84 -36.05 24.39
C GLN A 410 -0.70 -35.24 25.02
N ILE A 411 -0.89 -33.93 25.20
CA ILE A 411 0.08 -33.03 25.83
C ILE A 411 0.43 -33.48 27.26
N THR A 412 -0.57 -33.83 28.07
CA THR A 412 -0.31 -34.28 29.46
C THR A 412 0.58 -35.52 29.52
N ARG A 413 0.57 -36.35 28.47
CA ARG A 413 1.45 -37.53 28.36
C ARG A 413 2.85 -37.21 27.87
N LEU A 414 3.01 -36.14 27.09
CA LEU A 414 4.33 -35.65 26.65
C LEU A 414 5.11 -34.99 27.80
N ALA A 415 4.41 -34.40 28.78
CA ALA A 415 4.98 -33.52 29.79
C ALA A 415 5.36 -34.22 31.12
N VAL A 416 6.28 -35.20 31.10
CA VAL A 416 6.94 -35.67 32.34
C VAL A 416 8.00 -34.64 32.82
N THR A 417 8.48 -33.76 31.94
CA THR A 417 9.23 -32.54 32.31
C THR A 417 8.98 -31.45 31.26
N PRO A 418 8.42 -30.28 31.62
CA PRO A 418 8.24 -29.17 30.70
C PRO A 418 9.58 -28.69 30.15
N LYS A 419 9.74 -28.69 28.83
CA LYS A 419 10.92 -28.14 28.15
C LYS A 419 10.53 -26.94 27.30
N ALA A 420 11.37 -25.91 27.29
CA ALA A 420 11.22 -24.73 26.43
C ALA A 420 11.11 -25.09 24.93
N GLU A 421 11.69 -26.23 24.56
CA GLU A 421 11.70 -26.82 23.21
C GLU A 421 10.31 -27.17 22.66
N LEU A 422 9.31 -27.32 23.54
CA LEU A 422 7.93 -27.63 23.16
C LEU A 422 7.11 -26.35 22.88
N MET A 423 7.69 -25.17 23.06
CA MET A 423 7.01 -23.90 22.81
C MET A 423 7.01 -23.59 21.32
N GLY A 424 5.92 -22.99 20.83
CA GLY A 424 5.71 -22.71 19.42
C GLY A 424 4.27 -22.31 19.15
N PHE A 425 4.04 -21.46 18.15
CA PHE A 425 2.68 -21.00 17.83
C PHE A 425 1.91 -21.98 16.94
N HIS A 426 2.59 -22.53 15.94
CA HIS A 426 2.01 -23.48 15.01
C HIS A 426 2.34 -24.92 15.41
N THR A 427 3.57 -25.17 15.83
CA THR A 427 4.09 -26.50 16.21
C THR A 427 4.56 -26.51 17.66
N GLY A 428 3.70 -26.11 18.59
CA GLY A 428 4.05 -26.11 20.01
C GLY A 428 2.89 -25.78 20.95
N LEU A 429 3.20 -25.78 22.24
CA LEU A 429 2.24 -25.68 23.33
C LEU A 429 1.49 -24.34 23.30
N THR A 430 2.16 -23.20 23.10
CA THR A 430 1.48 -21.89 23.11
C THR A 430 0.35 -21.79 22.07
N GLY A 431 0.52 -22.43 20.90
CA GLY A 431 -0.55 -22.56 19.90
C GLY A 431 -1.78 -23.30 20.41
N VAL A 432 -1.56 -24.46 21.02
CA VAL A 432 -2.66 -25.30 21.53
C VAL A 432 -3.43 -24.58 22.64
N TRP A 433 -2.75 -23.87 23.53
CA TRP A 433 -3.41 -23.14 24.60
C TRP A 433 -4.13 -21.89 24.10
N ARG A 434 -3.59 -21.19 23.09
CA ARG A 434 -4.30 -20.10 22.40
C ARG A 434 -5.60 -20.61 21.79
N THR A 435 -5.58 -21.77 21.13
CA THR A 435 -6.80 -22.40 20.61
C THR A 435 -7.76 -22.81 21.73
N ALA A 436 -7.27 -23.41 22.83
CA ALA A 436 -8.12 -23.80 23.97
C ALA A 436 -8.78 -22.57 24.64
N ALA A 437 -8.04 -21.47 24.81
CA ALA A 437 -8.57 -20.22 25.33
C ALA A 437 -9.64 -19.62 24.41
N ARG A 438 -9.42 -19.65 23.09
CA ARG A 438 -10.44 -19.22 22.11
C ARG A 438 -11.68 -20.11 22.15
N LEU A 439 -11.52 -21.43 22.26
CA LEU A 439 -12.64 -22.36 22.41
C LEU A 439 -13.42 -22.10 23.71
N HIS A 440 -12.72 -21.83 24.83
CA HIS A 440 -13.32 -21.44 26.09
C HIS A 440 -14.16 -20.17 25.94
N ALA A 441 -13.59 -19.10 25.36
CA ALA A 441 -14.27 -17.83 25.17
C ALA A 441 -15.54 -17.94 24.31
N GLN A 442 -15.59 -18.89 23.37
CA GLN A 442 -16.71 -19.05 22.44
C GLN A 442 -17.76 -20.07 22.90
N THR A 443 -17.39 -21.04 23.74
CA THR A 443 -18.29 -22.18 24.06
C THR A 443 -18.41 -22.49 25.55
N GLY A 444 -17.64 -21.81 26.42
CA GLY A 444 -17.54 -22.12 27.84
C GLY A 444 -16.73 -23.39 28.15
N PHE A 445 -16.01 -23.93 27.17
CA PHE A 445 -15.14 -25.11 27.35
C PHE A 445 -14.15 -24.92 28.50
N THR A 446 -14.11 -25.87 29.44
CA THR A 446 -13.21 -25.82 30.59
C THR A 446 -11.95 -26.66 30.36
N PHE A 447 -10.79 -26.12 30.70
CA PHE A 447 -9.52 -26.83 30.68
C PHE A 447 -8.58 -26.32 31.78
N ASP A 448 -7.64 -27.16 32.19
CA ASP A 448 -6.64 -26.79 33.19
C ASP A 448 -5.52 -25.94 32.56
N GLN A 449 -5.35 -24.71 33.05
CA GLN A 449 -4.31 -23.79 32.60
C GLN A 449 -2.98 -23.96 33.37
N MET A 450 -3.00 -24.66 34.51
CA MET A 450 -1.84 -24.86 35.38
C MET A 450 -0.62 -25.46 34.65
N PRO A 451 -0.77 -26.42 33.72
CA PRO A 451 0.38 -26.95 32.98
C PRO A 451 1.09 -25.90 32.13
N LEU A 452 0.36 -24.98 31.47
CA LEU A 452 1.00 -23.88 30.74
C LEU A 452 1.70 -22.91 31.68
N ALA A 453 1.06 -22.55 32.79
CA ALA A 453 1.67 -21.66 33.77
C ALA A 453 3.02 -22.23 34.26
N ARG A 454 3.09 -23.54 34.52
CA ARG A 454 4.34 -24.23 34.88
C ARG A 454 5.37 -24.20 33.75
N VAL A 455 4.97 -24.41 32.50
CA VAL A 455 5.87 -24.33 31.34
C VAL A 455 6.43 -22.91 31.19
N VAL A 456 5.59 -21.88 31.31
CA VAL A 456 5.97 -20.46 31.24
C VAL A 456 6.98 -20.13 32.35
N LEU A 457 6.69 -20.54 33.59
CA LEU A 457 7.60 -20.34 34.72
C LEU A 457 8.94 -21.06 34.53
N ALA A 458 8.93 -22.31 34.03
CA ALA A 458 10.15 -23.05 33.73
C ALA A 458 10.96 -22.39 32.60
N ALA A 459 10.29 -21.96 31.53
CA ALA A 459 10.90 -21.28 30.39
C ALA A 459 11.49 -19.91 30.74
N ALA A 460 10.94 -19.22 31.74
CA ALA A 460 11.49 -17.96 32.25
C ALA A 460 12.89 -18.13 32.86
N GLY A 461 13.21 -19.31 33.40
CA GLY A 461 14.51 -19.62 34.01
C GLY A 461 15.55 -20.28 33.10
N SER A 462 15.17 -20.71 31.88
CA SER A 462 16.05 -21.48 30.99
C SER A 462 16.57 -20.66 29.81
N SER A 463 17.66 -21.13 29.18
CA SER A 463 18.05 -20.71 27.83
C SER A 463 17.12 -21.35 26.80
N TRP A 464 16.75 -20.61 25.77
CA TRP A 464 15.94 -21.07 24.65
C TRP A 464 16.85 -21.44 23.46
N GLY A 465 16.76 -22.65 22.92
CA GLY A 465 17.77 -23.22 22.01
C GLY A 465 17.30 -23.67 20.63
N HIS A 466 16.15 -23.21 20.12
CA HIS A 466 15.44 -23.97 19.06
C HIS A 466 15.26 -23.21 17.75
N SER A 467 14.52 -22.11 17.77
CA SER A 467 14.27 -21.29 16.59
C SER A 467 13.80 -19.89 17.00
N ASN A 468 13.97 -18.93 16.09
CA ASN A 468 13.46 -17.57 16.23
C ASN A 468 12.21 -17.33 15.37
N ASP A 469 11.83 -18.29 14.54
CA ASP A 469 10.78 -18.16 13.54
C ASP A 469 9.35 -18.05 14.10
N TRP A 470 8.38 -17.83 13.21
CA TRP A 470 6.97 -17.65 13.56
C TRP A 470 6.23 -18.98 13.82
N ILE A 471 6.70 -20.09 13.25
CA ILE A 471 6.02 -21.38 13.33
C ILE A 471 6.33 -22.08 14.66
N ALA A 472 7.61 -22.31 14.91
CA ALA A 472 8.14 -23.06 16.04
C ALA A 472 8.94 -22.17 17.00
N GLY A 473 9.31 -20.96 16.59
CA GLY A 473 10.27 -20.14 17.32
C GLY A 473 9.68 -19.04 18.21
N ARG A 474 10.62 -18.23 18.71
CA ARG A 474 10.35 -17.10 19.62
C ARG A 474 9.32 -16.12 19.07
N ALA A 475 9.36 -15.76 17.78
CA ALA A 475 8.46 -14.77 17.20
C ALA A 475 6.99 -15.18 17.33
N GLY A 476 6.67 -16.44 16.99
CA GLY A 476 5.31 -16.96 17.15
C GLY A 476 4.89 -17.07 18.61
N VAL A 477 5.80 -17.50 19.48
CA VAL A 477 5.53 -17.62 20.93
C VAL A 477 5.21 -16.27 21.54
N ILE A 478 5.97 -15.22 21.19
CA ILE A 478 5.72 -13.85 21.64
C ILE A 478 4.28 -13.45 21.28
N SER A 479 3.86 -13.64 20.03
CA SER A 479 2.50 -13.33 19.58
C SER A 479 1.45 -14.08 20.42
N ALA A 480 1.64 -15.38 20.63
CA ALA A 480 0.72 -16.20 21.40
C ALA A 480 0.64 -15.79 22.88
N LEU A 481 1.78 -15.51 23.52
CA LEU A 481 1.84 -15.06 24.92
C LEU A 481 1.15 -13.69 25.10
N LEU A 482 1.29 -12.78 24.14
CA LEU A 482 0.60 -11.48 24.17
C LEU A 482 -0.92 -11.59 23.97
N GLN A 483 -1.38 -12.63 23.28
CA GLN A 483 -2.80 -12.96 23.14
C GLN A 483 -3.37 -13.62 24.40
N LEU A 484 -2.57 -14.42 25.11
CA LEU A 484 -2.98 -15.15 26.31
C LEU A 484 -2.81 -14.34 27.61
N GLY A 485 -1.82 -13.44 27.67
CA GLY A 485 -1.48 -12.66 28.86
C GLY A 485 -2.32 -11.39 29.05
N GLY A 486 -2.36 -10.92 30.30
CA GLY A 486 -3.00 -9.67 30.70
C GLY A 486 -2.37 -8.42 30.08
N GLN A 487 -2.98 -7.25 30.32
CA GLN A 487 -2.53 -5.98 29.71
C GLN A 487 -1.26 -5.42 30.36
N GLU A 488 -0.99 -5.78 31.62
CA GLU A 488 0.13 -5.26 32.40
C GLU A 488 1.45 -5.96 32.07
N ALA A 489 2.55 -5.21 32.12
CA ALA A 489 3.90 -5.76 31.93
C ALA A 489 4.34 -6.74 33.03
N SER A 490 3.67 -6.72 34.19
CA SER A 490 3.88 -7.63 35.30
C SER A 490 3.23 -9.01 35.11
N ASP A 491 2.37 -9.16 34.11
CA ASP A 491 1.79 -10.47 33.77
C ASP A 491 2.91 -11.46 33.41
N PRO A 492 2.95 -12.68 33.98
CA PRO A 492 4.03 -13.64 33.73
C PRO A 492 4.23 -13.99 32.25
N MET A 493 3.16 -14.02 31.45
CA MET A 493 3.25 -14.30 30.01
C MET A 493 3.84 -13.11 29.26
N VAL A 494 3.43 -11.88 29.61
CA VAL A 494 3.99 -10.66 29.02
C VAL A 494 5.45 -10.49 29.43
N HIS A 495 5.80 -10.80 30.67
CA HIS A 495 7.18 -10.78 31.15
C HIS A 495 8.07 -11.76 30.39
N LEU A 496 7.61 -13.00 30.18
CA LEU A 496 8.32 -13.97 29.34
C LEU A 496 8.43 -13.47 27.89
N ALA A 497 7.37 -12.90 27.33
CA ALA A 497 7.40 -12.34 25.97
C ALA A 497 8.45 -11.22 25.83
N ILE A 498 8.60 -10.35 26.84
CA ILE A 498 9.64 -9.32 26.88
C ILE A 498 11.04 -9.95 26.89
N LYS A 499 11.27 -10.98 27.72
CA LYS A 499 12.56 -11.70 27.75
C LYS A 499 12.88 -12.30 26.37
N LEU A 500 11.91 -12.97 25.75
CA LEU A 500 12.06 -13.55 24.41
C LEU A 500 12.30 -12.49 23.35
N GLY A 501 11.69 -11.30 23.47
CA GLY A 501 11.93 -10.16 22.60
C GLY A 501 13.35 -9.60 22.71
N ASP A 502 13.91 -9.56 23.92
CA ASP A 502 15.30 -9.14 24.14
C ASP A 502 16.29 -10.16 23.52
N GLU A 503 16.02 -11.46 23.66
CA GLU A 503 16.79 -12.51 22.98
C GLU A 503 16.66 -12.44 21.45
N LEU A 504 15.46 -12.19 20.93
CA LEU A 504 15.19 -12.06 19.50
C LEU A 504 15.91 -10.82 18.91
N THR A 505 15.94 -9.71 19.65
CA THR A 505 16.70 -8.50 19.28
C THR A 505 18.20 -8.78 19.23
N THR A 506 18.71 -9.57 20.18
CA THR A 506 20.12 -9.98 20.21
C THR A 506 20.46 -10.86 19.00
N ALA A 507 19.58 -11.80 18.65
CA ALA A 507 19.75 -12.65 17.47
C ALA A 507 19.70 -11.86 16.15
N LEU A 508 18.81 -10.85 16.06
CA LEU A 508 18.74 -9.95 14.92
C LEU A 508 20.05 -9.16 14.73
N ALA A 509 20.62 -8.61 15.80
CA ALA A 509 21.88 -7.87 15.76
C ALA A 509 23.09 -8.74 15.33
N ARG A 510 23.02 -10.06 15.54
CA ARG A 510 24.03 -11.03 15.06
C ARG A 510 23.80 -11.47 13.63
N ASN A 511 22.71 -11.03 13.01
CA ASN A 511 22.22 -11.51 11.73
C ASN A 511 22.00 -13.04 11.72
N ASP A 512 21.48 -13.59 12.82
CA ASP A 512 21.14 -15.02 12.96
C ASP A 512 19.86 -15.39 12.16
N CYS A 513 19.34 -14.49 11.34
CA CYS A 513 18.22 -14.76 10.45
C CYS A 513 18.64 -15.82 9.43
N ARG A 514 17.84 -16.90 9.32
CA ARG A 514 18.07 -17.93 8.29
C ARG A 514 17.92 -17.32 6.89
N PRO A 515 18.53 -17.93 5.85
CA PRO A 515 18.36 -17.52 4.45
C PRO A 515 16.98 -17.95 3.93
N ILE A 516 15.89 -17.54 4.60
CA ILE A 516 14.52 -17.74 4.16
C ILE A 516 13.79 -16.42 4.39
N SER A 517 13.34 -15.82 3.31
CA SER A 517 12.48 -14.64 3.33
C SER A 517 11.03 -15.03 3.64
N GLY A 518 10.29 -14.13 4.30
CA GLY A 518 8.89 -14.33 4.62
C GLY A 518 8.56 -14.35 6.12
N MET A 519 7.26 -14.27 6.41
CA MET A 519 6.78 -14.20 7.79
C MET A 519 6.99 -15.50 8.58
N ALA A 520 6.90 -16.66 7.94
CA ALA A 520 6.95 -17.93 8.66
C ALA A 520 8.34 -18.23 9.23
N HIS A 521 9.41 -17.95 8.48
CA HIS A 521 10.78 -18.32 8.82
C HIS A 521 11.80 -17.16 8.83
N GLY A 522 11.45 -16.01 8.24
CA GLY A 522 12.33 -14.88 8.01
C GLY A 522 12.17 -13.71 8.97
N ALA A 523 12.89 -12.64 8.69
CA ALA A 523 12.98 -11.45 9.51
C ALA A 523 11.64 -10.69 9.60
N ALA A 524 10.80 -10.77 8.57
CA ALA A 524 9.44 -10.21 8.57
C ALA A 524 8.61 -10.70 9.77
N GLY A 525 8.67 -11.99 10.10
CA GLY A 525 7.95 -12.55 11.25
C GLY A 525 8.49 -12.03 12.58
N TRP A 526 9.81 -11.81 12.66
CA TRP A 526 10.47 -11.28 13.85
C TRP A 526 10.06 -9.82 14.07
N GLY A 527 10.05 -9.03 12.99
CA GLY A 527 9.58 -7.64 13.01
C GLY A 527 8.15 -7.51 13.51
N VAL A 528 7.24 -8.38 13.06
CA VAL A 528 5.85 -8.42 13.57
C VAL A 528 5.80 -8.66 15.08
N ALA A 529 6.51 -9.68 15.57
CA ALA A 529 6.52 -10.01 17.00
C ALA A 529 7.08 -8.86 17.85
N LEU A 530 8.15 -8.20 17.38
CA LEU A 530 8.75 -7.04 18.04
C LEU A 530 7.83 -5.81 18.02
N LEU A 531 7.09 -5.55 16.93
CA LEU A 531 6.06 -4.50 16.90
C LEU A 531 4.90 -4.76 17.85
N GLN A 532 4.44 -6.01 17.95
CA GLN A 532 3.41 -6.41 18.91
C GLN A 532 3.91 -6.20 20.36
N LEU A 533 5.17 -6.56 20.65
CA LEU A 533 5.80 -6.29 21.94
C LEU A 533 5.94 -4.80 22.22
N HIS A 534 6.35 -4.00 21.24
CA HIS A 534 6.41 -2.55 21.38
C HIS A 534 5.03 -1.99 21.75
N SER A 535 3.98 -2.45 21.07
CA SER A 535 2.60 -2.00 21.32
C SER A 535 2.13 -2.32 22.74
N ARG A 536 2.47 -3.51 23.26
CA ARG A 536 2.11 -3.91 24.63
C ARG A 536 2.99 -3.26 25.70
N SER A 537 4.31 -3.26 25.52
CA SER A 537 5.27 -2.84 26.55
C SER A 537 5.65 -1.37 26.49
N ARG A 538 5.35 -0.67 25.39
CA ARG A 538 5.77 0.71 25.07
C ARG A 538 7.29 0.93 25.04
N LYS A 539 8.10 -0.13 25.08
CA LYS A 539 9.56 -0.03 25.03
C LYS A 539 10.04 0.28 23.62
N ARG A 540 10.75 1.41 23.45
CA ARG A 540 11.22 1.90 22.15
C ARG A 540 12.19 0.95 21.44
N ARG A 541 13.05 0.25 22.19
CA ARG A 541 14.03 -0.72 21.65
C ARG A 541 13.42 -1.79 20.75
N PHE A 542 12.19 -2.24 21.05
CA PHE A 542 11.50 -3.24 20.23
C PHE A 542 10.96 -2.65 18.92
N LEU A 543 10.59 -1.37 18.91
CA LEU A 543 10.22 -0.68 17.67
C LEU A 543 11.44 -0.51 16.76
N ASP A 544 12.57 -0.08 17.32
CA ASP A 544 13.79 0.11 16.53
C ASP A 544 14.31 -1.23 15.97
N ALA A 545 14.33 -2.28 16.78
CA ALA A 545 14.67 -3.63 16.32
C ALA A 545 13.67 -4.18 15.28
N ALA A 546 12.37 -3.90 15.43
CA ALA A 546 11.40 -4.31 14.42
C ALA A 546 11.65 -3.63 13.07
N ARG A 547 11.97 -2.33 13.07
CA ARG A 547 12.30 -1.57 11.87
C ARG A 547 13.56 -2.11 11.18
N GLU A 548 14.56 -2.50 11.96
CA GLU A 548 15.76 -3.19 11.46
C GLU A 548 15.40 -4.54 10.80
N ALA A 549 14.53 -5.33 11.41
CA ALA A 549 14.09 -6.60 10.82
C ALA A 549 13.37 -6.40 9.47
N PHE A 550 12.50 -5.39 9.34
CA PHE A 550 11.86 -5.07 8.06
C PHE A 550 12.83 -4.46 7.03
N LEU A 551 13.85 -3.74 7.48
CA LEU A 551 14.91 -3.26 6.60
C LEU A 551 15.72 -4.43 6.03
N LEU A 552 16.10 -5.40 6.88
CA LEU A 552 16.78 -6.62 6.44
C LEU A 552 15.94 -7.39 5.43
N GLU A 553 14.63 -7.54 5.68
CA GLU A 553 13.72 -8.19 4.73
C GLU A 553 13.66 -7.44 3.40
N SER A 554 13.70 -6.10 3.43
CA SER A 554 13.66 -5.27 2.21
C SER A 554 14.95 -5.42 1.37
N ASN A 555 16.08 -5.73 1.98
CA ASN A 555 17.35 -5.93 1.26
C ASN A 555 17.36 -7.18 0.36
N TYR A 556 16.45 -8.13 0.61
CA TYR A 556 16.29 -9.33 -0.20
C TYR A 556 15.19 -9.20 -1.25
N PHE A 557 14.54 -8.04 -1.35
CA PHE A 557 13.48 -7.84 -2.33
C PHE A 557 14.06 -7.75 -3.74
N ASP A 558 13.54 -8.58 -4.66
CA ASP A 558 13.89 -8.53 -6.07
C ASP A 558 12.93 -7.56 -6.80
N GLU A 559 13.48 -6.47 -7.31
CA GLU A 559 12.71 -5.44 -8.02
C GLU A 559 12.18 -5.92 -9.38
N ASP A 560 12.85 -6.86 -10.04
CA ASP A 560 12.46 -7.36 -11.37
C ASP A 560 11.27 -8.31 -11.25
N THR A 561 11.33 -9.23 -10.29
CA THR A 561 10.29 -10.25 -10.09
C THR A 561 9.21 -9.83 -9.09
N GLY A 562 9.44 -8.78 -8.30
CA GLY A 562 8.50 -8.29 -7.29
C GLY A 562 8.20 -9.28 -6.18
N THR A 563 9.18 -10.13 -5.86
CA THR A 563 9.07 -11.13 -4.80
C THR A 563 10.39 -11.24 -4.03
N TRP A 564 10.40 -12.10 -3.02
CA TRP A 564 11.59 -12.43 -2.24
C TRP A 564 12.08 -13.83 -2.64
N PRO A 565 13.37 -14.01 -2.95
CA PRO A 565 13.92 -15.30 -3.31
C PRO A 565 13.99 -16.24 -2.11
N ASP A 566 13.92 -17.54 -2.38
CA ASP A 566 14.25 -18.59 -1.41
C ASP A 566 15.76 -18.79 -1.39
N LEU A 567 16.42 -18.36 -0.32
CA LEU A 567 17.87 -18.35 -0.22
C LEU A 567 18.43 -19.69 0.32
N ARG A 568 17.60 -20.73 0.53
CA ARG A 568 18.03 -22.06 0.98
C ARG A 568 18.89 -22.82 -0.03
N HIS A 569 18.70 -22.54 -1.32
CA HIS A 569 19.45 -23.16 -2.41
C HIS A 569 20.13 -22.02 -3.16
N GLY A 570 21.47 -21.99 -3.18
CA GLY A 570 22.23 -20.96 -3.87
C GLY A 570 21.66 -20.72 -5.26
N ALA A 571 21.29 -19.47 -5.56
CA ALA A 571 20.52 -19.06 -6.74
C ALA A 571 21.27 -19.24 -8.10
N ALA A 572 22.29 -20.10 -8.16
CA ALA A 572 23.24 -20.18 -9.27
C ALA A 572 23.17 -21.46 -10.13
N GLU A 573 22.42 -22.52 -9.75
CA GLU A 573 22.48 -23.80 -10.49
C GLU A 573 21.17 -24.32 -11.09
N ALA A 574 20.07 -23.58 -11.03
CA ALA A 574 18.85 -23.95 -11.76
C ALA A 574 18.30 -22.75 -12.53
N GLY A 575 18.48 -22.76 -13.85
CA GLY A 575 17.87 -21.77 -14.73
C GLY A 575 16.37 -21.64 -14.47
N VAL A 576 15.92 -20.43 -14.15
CA VAL A 576 14.53 -19.97 -14.12
C VAL A 576 13.54 -20.97 -13.49
N ALA A 577 13.78 -21.39 -12.25
CA ALA A 577 12.74 -22.01 -11.43
C ALA A 577 12.06 -20.91 -10.61
N ALA A 578 10.74 -20.72 -10.83
CA ALA A 578 9.90 -19.71 -10.22
C ALA A 578 10.16 -19.56 -8.71
N ALA A 579 10.42 -18.33 -8.24
CA ALA A 579 10.50 -18.04 -6.82
C ALA A 579 9.23 -18.58 -6.12
N PRO A 580 9.35 -19.40 -5.07
CA PRO A 580 8.20 -20.02 -4.44
C PRO A 580 7.28 -18.94 -3.86
N SER A 581 6.02 -18.92 -4.30
CA SER A 581 4.99 -18.01 -3.79
C SER A 581 4.08 -18.77 -2.84
N ALA A 582 4.44 -18.76 -1.56
CA ALA A 582 3.72 -19.43 -0.49
C ALA A 582 3.62 -18.52 0.74
N TRP A 583 2.71 -18.80 1.67
CA TRP A 583 2.73 -18.09 2.94
C TRP A 583 4.01 -18.37 3.73
N CYS A 584 4.50 -19.62 3.67
CA CYS A 584 5.69 -20.02 4.41
C CYS A 584 7.00 -19.44 3.86
N VAL A 585 7.05 -19.10 2.57
CA VAL A 585 8.24 -18.56 1.89
C VAL A 585 7.80 -17.56 0.82
N GLY A 586 8.39 -16.36 0.87
CA GLY A 586 8.23 -15.35 -0.17
C GLY A 586 7.11 -14.32 0.07
N ALA A 587 6.69 -13.69 -1.02
CA ALA A 587 5.82 -12.51 -1.03
C ALA A 587 4.52 -12.64 -0.21
N PRO A 588 3.75 -13.75 -0.25
CA PRO A 588 2.48 -13.83 0.49
C PRO A 588 2.67 -13.68 2.00
N GLY A 589 3.69 -14.33 2.58
CA GLY A 589 4.01 -14.18 3.99
C GLY A 589 4.47 -12.76 4.34
N VAL A 590 5.35 -12.17 3.51
CA VAL A 590 5.80 -10.79 3.70
C VAL A 590 4.64 -9.79 3.63
N ALA A 591 3.69 -9.99 2.72
CA ALA A 591 2.50 -9.14 2.60
C ALA A 591 1.68 -9.09 3.91
N VAL A 592 1.53 -10.23 4.60
CA VAL A 592 0.86 -10.28 5.91
C VAL A 592 1.63 -9.48 6.95
N ALA A 593 2.95 -9.68 7.02
CA ALA A 593 3.82 -8.99 7.97
C ALA A 593 3.82 -7.47 7.77
N LEU A 594 3.92 -7.01 6.52
CA LEU A 594 3.87 -5.59 6.18
C LEU A 594 2.50 -4.97 6.49
N GLY A 595 1.40 -5.70 6.27
CA GLY A 595 0.06 -5.24 6.64
C GLY A 595 -0.12 -5.06 8.15
N LEU A 596 0.42 -5.98 8.95
CA LEU A 596 0.45 -5.85 10.41
C LEU A 596 1.33 -4.67 10.85
N ALA A 597 2.49 -4.50 10.21
CA ALA A 597 3.41 -3.41 10.49
C ALA A 597 2.78 -2.04 10.18
N ALA A 598 2.12 -1.91 9.03
CA ALA A 598 1.44 -0.69 8.61
C ALA A 598 0.34 -0.23 9.57
N ARG A 599 -0.29 -1.17 10.30
CA ARG A 599 -1.29 -0.86 11.34
C ARG A 599 -0.68 -0.47 12.67
N THR A 600 0.58 -0.83 12.91
CA THR A 600 1.22 -0.74 14.22
C THR A 600 2.24 0.40 14.29
N ASP A 601 3.11 0.51 13.30
CA ASP A 601 4.09 1.59 13.16
C ASP A 601 3.59 2.60 12.12
N THR A 602 2.75 3.53 12.59
CA THR A 602 2.08 4.52 11.76
C THR A 602 3.05 5.46 11.05
N ALA A 603 4.22 5.72 11.63
CA ALA A 603 5.24 6.59 11.06
C ALA A 603 5.85 6.04 9.77
N LEU A 604 5.85 4.71 9.58
CA LEU A 604 6.33 4.06 8.35
C LEU A 604 5.20 3.36 7.57
N SER A 605 3.94 3.67 7.89
CA SER A 605 2.77 2.99 7.31
C SER A 605 2.73 3.07 5.78
N ALA A 606 3.06 4.23 5.19
CA ALA A 606 3.11 4.41 3.74
C ALA A 606 4.19 3.51 3.10
N ARG A 607 5.39 3.44 3.69
CA ARG A 607 6.48 2.57 3.22
C ARG A 607 6.08 1.10 3.30
N TYR A 608 5.48 0.66 4.40
CA TYR A 608 5.00 -0.72 4.53
C TYR A 608 3.93 -1.05 3.50
N ARG A 609 2.98 -0.14 3.25
CA ARG A 609 1.93 -0.33 2.24
C ARG A 609 2.50 -0.39 0.82
N ALA A 610 3.51 0.41 0.50
CA ALA A 610 4.15 0.38 -0.81
C ALA A 610 4.77 -1.00 -1.12
N LEU A 611 5.56 -1.54 -0.16
CA LEU A 611 6.11 -2.90 -0.28
C LEU A 611 5.02 -3.98 -0.22
N GLN A 612 4.00 -3.79 0.60
CA GLN A 612 2.88 -4.72 0.71
C GLN A 612 2.13 -4.85 -0.63
N THR A 613 1.92 -3.72 -1.32
CA THR A 613 1.29 -3.69 -2.65
C THR A 613 2.04 -4.59 -3.63
N ARG A 614 3.37 -4.44 -3.71
CA ARG A 614 4.24 -5.27 -4.56
C ARG A 614 4.09 -6.76 -4.26
N ALA A 615 3.97 -7.12 -2.98
CA ALA A 615 3.80 -8.50 -2.54
C ALA A 615 2.39 -9.06 -2.83
N LEU A 616 1.35 -8.23 -2.69
CA LEU A 616 -0.06 -8.61 -2.91
C LEU A 616 -0.38 -8.84 -4.37
N ASP A 617 -0.14 -7.85 -5.23
CA ASP A 617 0.92 -8.03 -6.20
C ASP A 617 1.12 -9.38 -6.91
N SER A 618 2.32 -9.88 -6.70
CA SER A 618 2.79 -11.19 -7.16
C SER A 618 1.94 -12.33 -6.59
N THR A 619 1.41 -12.20 -5.37
CA THR A 619 0.47 -13.17 -4.77
C THR A 619 -0.79 -13.34 -5.62
N ALA A 620 -1.40 -12.24 -6.07
CA ALA A 620 -2.59 -12.22 -6.89
C ALA A 620 -2.31 -12.82 -8.27
N GLN A 621 -1.17 -12.49 -8.87
CA GLN A 621 -0.76 -13.07 -10.15
C GLN A 621 -0.67 -14.60 -10.07
N VAL A 622 -0.05 -15.16 -9.03
CA VAL A 622 0.01 -16.61 -8.83
C VAL A 622 -1.38 -17.20 -8.58
N LEU A 623 -2.21 -16.54 -7.77
CA LEU A 623 -3.56 -17.02 -7.49
C LEU A 623 -4.45 -17.10 -8.75
N THR A 624 -4.21 -16.24 -9.75
CA THR A 624 -4.97 -16.28 -11.01
C THR A 624 -4.79 -17.59 -11.79
N SER A 625 -3.65 -18.28 -11.65
CA SER A 625 -3.38 -19.55 -12.34
C SER A 625 -4.01 -20.77 -11.65
N TYR A 626 -4.67 -20.60 -10.49
CA TYR A 626 -5.31 -21.72 -9.82
C TYR A 626 -6.38 -22.38 -10.70
N GLY A 627 -6.18 -23.66 -11.00
CA GLY A 627 -7.03 -24.47 -11.87
C GLY A 627 -6.53 -24.58 -13.32
N SER A 628 -5.43 -23.93 -13.70
CA SER A 628 -4.83 -24.03 -15.04
C SER A 628 -3.96 -25.28 -15.25
N GLY A 629 -4.13 -26.32 -14.44
CA GLY A 629 -3.40 -27.59 -14.50
C GLY A 629 -2.02 -27.61 -13.83
N THR A 630 -1.29 -26.50 -13.82
CA THR A 630 0.04 -26.38 -13.18
C THR A 630 -0.01 -26.01 -11.70
N PHE A 631 -1.08 -25.35 -11.25
CA PHE A 631 -1.31 -24.99 -9.86
C PHE A 631 -2.71 -25.44 -9.42
N VAL A 632 -2.75 -26.47 -8.57
CA VAL A 632 -4.00 -27.11 -8.11
C VAL A 632 -4.06 -27.33 -6.59
N ASP A 633 -2.99 -27.00 -5.86
CA ASP A 633 -2.96 -27.15 -4.40
C ASP A 633 -3.95 -26.19 -3.72
N ALA A 634 -4.86 -26.73 -2.93
CA ALA A 634 -5.88 -25.98 -2.20
C ALA A 634 -5.44 -25.56 -0.79
N GLY A 635 -4.31 -26.04 -0.26
CA GLY A 635 -3.87 -25.84 1.13
C GLY A 635 -3.60 -24.36 1.53
N MET A 636 -3.39 -24.12 2.83
CA MET A 636 -3.11 -22.77 3.35
C MET A 636 -1.63 -22.41 3.38
N CYS A 637 -0.73 -23.36 3.60
CA CYS A 637 0.70 -23.04 3.73
C CYS A 637 1.31 -22.56 2.40
N HIS A 638 0.96 -23.24 1.30
CA HIS A 638 1.54 -23.02 -0.03
C HIS A 638 0.54 -23.27 -1.17
N GLY A 639 -0.76 -23.28 -0.87
CA GLY A 639 -1.84 -23.49 -1.84
C GLY A 639 -2.75 -22.27 -1.98
N ALA A 640 -3.77 -22.42 -2.81
CA ALA A 640 -4.67 -21.34 -3.20
C ALA A 640 -5.47 -20.76 -2.03
N SER A 641 -5.86 -21.57 -1.04
CA SER A 641 -6.54 -21.03 0.15
C SER A 641 -5.62 -20.09 0.93
N GLY A 642 -4.32 -20.40 0.99
CA GLY A 642 -3.34 -19.54 1.64
C GLY A 642 -3.20 -18.18 0.97
N LEU A 643 -2.99 -18.20 -0.35
CA LEU A 643 -2.87 -16.97 -1.15
C LEU A 643 -4.17 -16.16 -1.09
N ALA A 644 -5.34 -16.82 -1.19
CA ALA A 644 -6.63 -16.16 -1.06
C ALA A 644 -6.82 -15.54 0.33
N ASP A 645 -6.42 -16.22 1.42
CA ASP A 645 -6.54 -15.70 2.78
C ASP A 645 -5.62 -14.48 3.02
N VAL A 646 -4.42 -14.47 2.43
CA VAL A 646 -3.52 -13.30 2.42
C VAL A 646 -4.21 -12.10 1.77
N LEU A 647 -4.78 -12.29 0.59
CA LEU A 647 -5.50 -11.23 -0.13
C LEU A 647 -6.74 -10.74 0.64
N LEU A 648 -7.50 -11.66 1.25
CA LEU A 648 -8.66 -11.31 2.09
C LEU A 648 -8.25 -10.52 3.33
N LEU A 649 -7.14 -10.90 3.98
CA LEU A 649 -6.60 -10.21 5.14
C LEU A 649 -6.11 -8.81 4.77
N ALA A 650 -5.49 -8.63 3.60
CA ALA A 650 -5.13 -7.32 3.09
C ALA A 650 -6.36 -6.46 2.78
N ALA A 651 -7.39 -7.04 2.17
CA ALA A 651 -8.63 -6.38 1.80
C ALA A 651 -9.53 -5.98 2.99
N GLU A 652 -9.15 -6.31 4.23
CA GLU A 652 -9.74 -5.70 5.44
C GLU A 652 -9.36 -4.20 5.54
N SER A 653 -8.27 -3.81 4.89
CA SER A 653 -7.86 -2.42 4.70
C SER A 653 -8.59 -1.79 3.49
N PRO A 654 -9.08 -0.54 3.59
CA PRO A 654 -9.72 0.14 2.46
C PRO A 654 -8.76 0.39 1.28
N PHE A 655 -7.44 0.37 1.52
CA PHE A 655 -6.43 0.53 0.48
C PHE A 655 -6.30 -0.65 -0.48
N PHE A 656 -6.82 -1.82 -0.11
CA PHE A 656 -6.58 -3.09 -0.83
C PHE A 656 -7.89 -3.83 -1.13
N GLY A 657 -8.99 -3.09 -1.21
CA GLY A 657 -10.32 -3.64 -1.45
C GLY A 657 -10.40 -4.45 -2.75
N GLU A 658 -9.62 -4.09 -3.78
CA GLU A 658 -9.65 -4.75 -5.08
C GLU A 658 -9.26 -6.24 -5.05
N TYR A 659 -8.43 -6.68 -4.10
CA TYR A 659 -7.99 -8.08 -4.06
C TYR A 659 -9.08 -9.03 -3.55
N ARG A 660 -10.13 -8.49 -2.92
CA ARG A 660 -11.25 -9.29 -2.40
C ARG A 660 -11.96 -10.06 -3.50
N ASP A 661 -12.19 -9.44 -4.64
CA ASP A 661 -12.96 -10.03 -5.74
C ASP A 661 -12.23 -11.24 -6.32
N LEU A 662 -10.91 -11.12 -6.55
CA LEU A 662 -10.08 -12.25 -7.00
C LEU A 662 -10.08 -13.39 -5.98
N ALA A 663 -9.82 -13.10 -4.70
CA ALA A 663 -9.80 -14.13 -3.67
C ALA A 663 -11.14 -14.87 -3.57
N THR A 664 -12.24 -14.12 -3.60
CA THR A 664 -13.60 -14.65 -3.57
C THR A 664 -13.92 -15.50 -4.81
N ALA A 665 -13.43 -15.10 -6.00
CA ALA A 665 -13.55 -15.87 -7.24
C ALA A 665 -12.92 -17.26 -7.12
N VAL A 666 -11.68 -17.31 -6.62
CA VAL A 666 -10.92 -18.56 -6.51
C VAL A 666 -11.52 -19.45 -5.43
N CYS A 667 -11.92 -18.87 -4.30
CA CYS A 667 -12.71 -19.57 -3.29
C CYS A 667 -14.01 -20.14 -3.87
N GLY A 668 -14.69 -19.42 -4.78
CA GLY A 668 -15.86 -19.92 -5.49
C GLY A 668 -15.57 -21.18 -6.32
N ARG A 669 -14.44 -21.20 -7.04
CA ARG A 669 -14.01 -22.40 -7.79
C ARG A 669 -13.76 -23.59 -6.87
N MET A 670 -13.02 -23.39 -5.77
CA MET A 670 -12.77 -24.44 -4.77
C MET A 670 -14.07 -24.94 -4.13
N ALA A 671 -15.00 -24.02 -3.80
CA ALA A 671 -16.30 -24.36 -3.23
C ALA A 671 -17.16 -25.18 -4.20
N SER A 672 -17.26 -24.76 -5.46
CA SER A 672 -17.99 -25.51 -6.49
C SER A 672 -17.38 -26.88 -6.75
N GLN A 673 -16.06 -26.97 -6.82
CA GLN A 673 -15.37 -28.26 -6.98
C GLN A 673 -15.69 -29.18 -5.80
N TRP A 674 -15.52 -28.71 -4.56
CA TRP A 674 -15.83 -29.49 -3.36
C TRP A 674 -17.29 -29.96 -3.33
N LEU A 675 -18.25 -29.08 -3.58
CA LEU A 675 -19.68 -29.45 -3.53
C LEU A 675 -20.06 -30.46 -4.62
N ASN A 676 -19.35 -30.51 -5.74
CA ASN A 676 -19.61 -31.43 -6.83
C ASN A 676 -18.91 -32.78 -6.66
N THR A 677 -17.68 -32.80 -6.14
CA THR A 677 -16.82 -33.99 -6.15
C THR A 677 -16.39 -34.47 -4.76
N GLN A 678 -16.54 -33.64 -3.73
CA GLN A 678 -15.92 -33.79 -2.41
C GLN A 678 -14.41 -34.09 -2.47
N GLN A 679 -13.73 -33.52 -3.48
CA GLN A 679 -12.30 -33.72 -3.69
C GLN A 679 -11.60 -32.40 -4.02
N LEU A 680 -10.50 -32.13 -3.30
CA LEU A 680 -9.54 -31.07 -3.57
C LEU A 680 -8.13 -31.65 -3.58
N SER A 681 -7.23 -31.05 -4.37
CA SER A 681 -5.83 -31.47 -4.44
C SER A 681 -5.00 -30.72 -3.40
N PHE A 682 -4.09 -31.42 -2.72
CA PHE A 682 -3.18 -30.85 -1.71
C PHE A 682 -1.71 -31.15 -2.08
N GLY A 683 -1.37 -30.93 -3.34
CA GLY A 683 -0.02 -31.12 -3.86
C GLY A 683 0.43 -32.59 -3.82
N GLN A 684 1.59 -32.83 -3.21
CA GLN A 684 2.22 -34.17 -3.14
C GLN A 684 1.50 -35.17 -2.23
N ILE A 685 0.45 -34.77 -1.53
CA ILE A 685 -0.36 -35.65 -0.69
C ILE A 685 -1.42 -36.29 -1.59
N ASP A 686 -1.11 -37.49 -2.09
CA ASP A 686 -1.91 -38.17 -3.10
C ASP A 686 -3.24 -38.68 -2.51
N ARG A 687 -4.35 -38.30 -3.17
CA ARG A 687 -5.70 -38.92 -3.14
C ARG A 687 -6.40 -39.16 -1.79
N THR A 688 -5.86 -38.67 -0.67
CA THR A 688 -6.47 -38.83 0.66
C THR A 688 -6.81 -37.47 1.26
N ASN A 689 -7.94 -37.40 1.98
CA ASN A 689 -8.35 -36.18 2.66
C ASN A 689 -7.35 -35.87 3.78
N ASN A 690 -6.70 -34.71 3.69
CA ASN A 690 -5.83 -34.20 4.73
C ASN A 690 -6.66 -33.36 5.72
N TYR A 691 -6.56 -33.69 7.01
CA TYR A 691 -7.32 -33.03 8.08
C TYR A 691 -6.51 -31.93 8.79
N SER A 692 -5.30 -31.61 8.33
CA SER A 692 -4.51 -30.52 8.88
C SER A 692 -5.10 -29.14 8.58
N LEU A 693 -4.86 -28.17 9.47
CA LEU A 693 -5.23 -26.78 9.20
C LEU A 693 -4.43 -26.19 8.04
N MET A 694 -3.12 -26.43 8.01
CA MET A 694 -2.24 -25.76 7.04
C MET A 694 -2.12 -26.47 5.68
N LEU A 695 -2.37 -27.78 5.62
CA LEU A 695 -2.18 -28.60 4.42
C LEU A 695 -3.46 -29.32 4.00
N GLY A 696 -4.61 -28.98 4.58
CA GLY A 696 -5.82 -29.78 4.47
C GLY A 696 -7.13 -29.00 4.49
N LEU A 697 -8.22 -29.76 4.57
CA LEU A 697 -9.60 -29.28 4.44
C LEU A 697 -10.01 -28.20 5.47
N PRO A 698 -9.64 -28.27 6.77
CA PRO A 698 -9.99 -27.22 7.71
C PRO A 698 -9.52 -25.83 7.30
N GLY A 699 -8.34 -25.72 6.68
CA GLY A 699 -7.81 -24.45 6.21
C GLY A 699 -8.57 -23.89 5.02
N VAL A 700 -8.97 -24.76 4.10
CA VAL A 700 -9.87 -24.41 2.99
C VAL A 700 -11.19 -23.90 3.54
N GLY A 701 -11.82 -24.66 4.44
CA GLY A 701 -13.11 -24.28 5.04
C GLY A 701 -13.06 -22.95 5.78
N LEU A 702 -11.98 -22.68 6.54
CA LEU A 702 -11.77 -21.40 7.22
C LEU A 702 -11.68 -20.24 6.21
N THR A 703 -10.92 -20.43 5.12
CA THR A 703 -10.77 -19.42 4.07
C THR A 703 -12.09 -19.16 3.34
N LEU A 704 -12.88 -20.21 3.07
CA LEU A 704 -14.22 -20.08 2.46
C LEU A 704 -15.17 -19.27 3.36
N LEU A 705 -15.14 -19.47 4.69
CA LEU A 705 -15.92 -18.66 5.63
C LEU A 705 -15.51 -17.18 5.55
N ARG A 706 -14.21 -16.89 5.54
CA ARG A 706 -13.69 -15.51 5.41
C ARG A 706 -14.09 -14.87 4.08
N ALA A 707 -13.95 -15.60 2.97
CA ALA A 707 -14.35 -15.14 1.64
C ALA A 707 -15.85 -14.82 1.55
N SER A 708 -16.69 -15.53 2.33
CA SER A 708 -18.13 -15.27 2.37
C SER A 708 -18.54 -13.98 3.10
N GLY A 709 -17.58 -13.30 3.75
CA GLY A 709 -17.81 -12.09 4.55
C GLY A 709 -18.00 -12.34 6.04
N VAL A 710 -17.93 -13.60 6.51
CA VAL A 710 -18.00 -13.90 7.94
C VAL A 710 -16.70 -13.44 8.63
N LYS A 711 -16.84 -12.67 9.70
CA LYS A 711 -15.72 -12.17 10.51
C LYS A 711 -15.14 -13.28 11.39
N VAL A 712 -14.22 -14.06 10.83
CA VAL A 712 -13.38 -15.02 11.58
C VAL A 712 -11.89 -14.69 11.39
N PRO A 713 -11.03 -14.86 12.41
CA PRO A 713 -9.59 -14.63 12.29
C PRO A 713 -8.94 -15.48 11.19
N SER A 714 -7.93 -14.92 10.52
CA SER A 714 -7.00 -15.69 9.67
C SER A 714 -6.23 -16.72 10.50
N ALA A 715 -5.81 -17.81 9.88
CA ALA A 715 -4.98 -18.81 10.55
C ALA A 715 -3.55 -18.33 10.84
N PHE A 716 -3.08 -17.29 10.13
CA PHE A 716 -1.68 -16.84 10.16
C PHE A 716 -1.33 -15.97 11.38
N VAL A 717 -2.31 -15.33 12.03
CA VAL A 717 -2.12 -14.29 13.06
C VAL A 717 -2.87 -14.53 14.37
#